data_AF-A0A3D5FUA6-F1
#
_entry.id   AF-A0A3D5FUA6-F1
#
_cell.length_a   1.000
_cell.length_b   1.000
_cell.length_c   1.000
_cell.angle_alpha   90.00
_cell.angle_beta   90.00
_cell.angle_gamma   90.00
#
_symmetry.space_group_name_H-M   'P 1'
#
loop_
_entity.id
_entity.type
_entity.pdbx_description
1 polymer ?
#
loop_
_entity_poly.entity_id
_entity_poly.type
_entity_poly.pdbx_seq_one_letter_code
_entity_poly.pdbx_strand_id
1 'polypeptide(L)'
;DYFLESAANLVGVSNAASRWVEIDTRIRDAHGLQEPKRRVLKAVGLLNMVSAGGTIRASKAILEVVCADGRKGTATPAQVRKRLGELEKEGLVTYRDYVDEFRVWAGSDFDLKSAIDIARRRLRDGDQAVLLERVLPMGPLVAARHFHQTGTLRAFARKWINEEPESIEPLGIGDREDGTAFYVLGSNPPHAKVRRQENSKPVAFVTNPAPEDLVDAALEVAALDEVLGDTEHLGDDWVARRELAERRLEARLELERQVERLYGATSESRAPWAYLTPTSAKQEFKLLEDLSASQAMSAIADDWYADAPVIRNDLVNRHDLSSQLAKARRMLVEAMIGTAKQEHLGIEGSGPDKTLYRTTLEAFGLHRDTGNGWEFAEPTNSKFVPTWEAISRQLSEASTNRIQVDQIYSQLASPPLGIRRGIAPIFLIAAIIVHVDEIALYENGTFRPRLDNALIERLLRNPQNFELKHFASRTGSRATLLVALTERLDVRRKHASVGVPAASVLRVVSHLVSAITAVPRHIQGTKHLSASAVAVRNELLTATEPDELLFKSIPKAFGLRTVSATANYPRADATRLVEQLADALDEIIAAYPTLLERLRTELADALRAPLEQIQQHLAARAAPLDGQVINPNLKKLVAALTAKIEGDEQWIEYVAMNIAGGTPPQQWDDGDRARYSVELRELADTFLRLEWLNADLRTKTDGFDALRVAVTRSDGNEHVRLVPIDHGLRPGLEAIVERAVQEAQEQGLGEATARDALIALLADAPEGPTTAILLSPETQDRRELGSTNPEEDASSG
;
A
#
# COMPACT_ATOMS: atom_id res chain seq x y z
N ASP A 1 -44.67 -46.20 55.15
CA ASP A 1 -43.97 -47.44 54.76
C ASP A 1 -44.92 -48.39 54.02
N TYR A 2 -46.02 -48.88 54.62
CA TYR A 2 -47.00 -49.74 53.91
C TYR A 2 -47.63 -49.13 52.63
N PHE A 3 -47.91 -47.81 52.61
CA PHE A 3 -48.42 -47.09 51.43
C PHE A 3 -47.35 -46.86 50.35
N LEU A 4 -46.06 -46.87 50.73
CA LEU A 4 -44.93 -46.59 49.84
C LEU A 4 -44.47 -47.86 49.10
N GLU A 5 -44.58 -49.04 49.73
CA GLU A 5 -44.29 -50.32 49.06
C GLU A 5 -45.38 -50.73 48.05
N SER A 6 -46.64 -50.36 48.29
CA SER A 6 -47.78 -50.73 47.44
C SER A 6 -47.91 -49.85 46.18
N ALA A 7 -47.45 -48.60 46.21
CA ALA A 7 -47.50 -47.68 45.07
C ALA A 7 -46.42 -47.95 44.00
N ALA A 8 -45.34 -48.66 44.36
CA ALA A 8 -44.22 -48.98 43.46
C ALA A 8 -44.62 -49.83 42.23
N ASN A 9 -45.76 -50.53 42.31
CA ASN A 9 -46.26 -51.39 41.23
C ASN A 9 -47.19 -50.67 40.23
N LEU A 10 -47.46 -49.37 40.40
CA LEU A 10 -48.34 -48.55 39.53
C LEU A 10 -47.56 -47.59 38.61
N VAL A 11 -46.28 -47.89 38.34
CA VAL A 11 -45.39 -47.06 37.52
C VAL A 11 -45.72 -47.23 36.04
N GLY A 12 -46.76 -46.53 35.61
CA GLY A 12 -47.10 -46.34 34.21
C GLY A 12 -48.26 -45.36 34.12
N VAL A 13 -47.98 -44.15 33.58
CA VAL A 13 -48.99 -43.20 33.07
C VAL A 13 -49.53 -42.11 34.04
N SER A 14 -48.84 -41.66 35.09
CA SER A 14 -49.25 -40.38 35.75
C SER A 14 -48.11 -39.51 36.29
N ASN A 15 -48.30 -38.18 36.26
CA ASN A 15 -47.43 -37.17 36.88
C ASN A 15 -47.16 -37.45 38.38
N ALA A 16 -48.06 -38.16 39.06
CA ALA A 16 -47.88 -38.54 40.46
C ALA A 16 -46.81 -39.62 40.65
N ALA A 17 -46.58 -40.49 39.66
CA ALA A 17 -45.58 -41.56 39.73
C ALA A 17 -44.14 -41.03 39.62
N SER A 18 -43.88 -40.09 38.71
CA SER A 18 -42.58 -39.41 38.59
C SER A 18 -42.23 -38.63 39.87
N ARG A 19 -43.21 -37.88 40.40
CA ARG A 19 -43.06 -37.11 41.64
C ARG A 19 -42.87 -37.99 42.87
N TRP A 20 -43.46 -39.18 42.90
CA TRP A 20 -43.22 -40.17 43.95
C TRP A 20 -41.78 -40.72 43.91
N VAL A 21 -41.27 -41.11 42.73
CA VAL A 21 -39.89 -41.58 42.57
C VAL A 21 -38.90 -40.49 43.02
N GLU A 22 -39.17 -39.24 42.68
CA GLU A 22 -38.36 -38.08 43.07
C GLU A 22 -38.31 -37.89 44.60
N ILE A 23 -39.49 -37.87 45.25
CA ILE A 23 -39.60 -37.74 46.72
C ILE A 23 -38.92 -38.91 47.43
N ASP A 24 -39.14 -40.14 46.93
CA ASP A 24 -38.60 -41.35 47.52
C ASP A 24 -37.07 -41.42 47.36
N THR A 25 -36.54 -41.09 46.18
CA THR A 25 -35.09 -41.00 45.93
C THR A 25 -34.45 -39.98 46.88
N ARG A 26 -35.05 -38.80 47.02
CA ARG A 26 -34.53 -37.76 47.92
C ARG A 26 -34.56 -38.17 49.39
N ILE A 27 -35.59 -38.89 49.83
CA ILE A 27 -35.68 -39.44 51.19
C ILE A 27 -34.64 -40.55 51.43
N ARG A 28 -34.34 -41.37 50.41
CA ARG A 28 -33.28 -42.40 50.47
C ARG A 28 -31.89 -41.76 50.53
N ASP A 29 -31.63 -40.77 49.69
CA ASP A 29 -30.33 -40.09 49.53
C ASP A 29 -29.98 -39.17 50.70
N ALA A 30 -30.97 -38.82 51.55
CA ALA A 30 -30.75 -38.12 52.82
C ALA A 30 -30.13 -39.06 53.89
N HIS A 31 -28.93 -39.57 53.61
CA HIS A 31 -28.14 -40.43 54.49
C HIS A 31 -27.72 -39.69 55.77
N GLY A 32 -27.82 -40.35 56.93
CA GLY A 32 -27.46 -39.77 58.23
C GLY A 32 -28.49 -38.80 58.84
N LEU A 33 -29.63 -38.58 58.18
CA LEU A 33 -30.70 -37.72 58.69
C LEU A 33 -31.31 -38.31 59.98
N GLN A 34 -31.29 -37.53 61.05
CA GLN A 34 -31.83 -37.91 62.36
C GLN A 34 -33.32 -38.30 62.25
N GLU A 35 -33.72 -39.34 62.98
CA GLU A 35 -35.05 -39.95 62.91
C GLU A 35 -36.23 -38.94 63.02
N PRO A 36 -36.17 -37.90 63.88
CA PRO A 36 -37.23 -36.88 63.92
C PRO A 36 -37.36 -36.04 62.64
N LYS A 37 -36.24 -35.71 61.98
CA LYS A 37 -36.23 -34.97 60.71
C LYS A 37 -36.74 -35.84 59.56
N ARG A 38 -36.35 -37.12 59.55
CA ARG A 38 -36.82 -38.11 58.56
C ARG A 38 -38.34 -38.27 58.59
N ARG A 39 -38.96 -38.31 59.78
CA ARG A 39 -40.42 -38.36 59.91
C ARG A 39 -41.12 -37.11 59.32
N VAL A 40 -40.62 -35.92 59.64
CA VAL A 40 -41.16 -34.66 59.12
C VAL A 40 -41.00 -34.60 57.59
N LEU A 41 -39.83 -34.97 57.06
CA LEU A 41 -39.58 -35.02 55.62
C LEU A 41 -40.51 -36.00 54.89
N LYS A 42 -40.72 -37.20 55.46
CA LYS A 42 -41.69 -38.19 54.93
C LYS A 42 -43.12 -37.64 54.92
N ALA A 43 -43.52 -36.89 55.95
CA ALA A 43 -44.84 -36.28 56.02
C ALA A 43 -45.01 -35.16 54.98
N VAL A 44 -43.99 -34.32 54.79
CA VAL A 44 -43.96 -33.32 53.70
C VAL A 44 -44.12 -34.02 52.34
N GLY A 45 -43.32 -35.06 52.07
CA GLY A 45 -43.40 -35.83 50.82
C GLY A 45 -44.77 -36.48 50.60
N LEU A 46 -45.36 -37.09 51.64
CA LEU A 46 -46.69 -37.69 51.55
C LEU A 46 -47.77 -36.64 51.21
N LEU A 47 -47.76 -35.49 51.89
CA LEU A 47 -48.71 -34.42 51.62
C LEU A 47 -48.46 -33.79 50.23
N ASN A 48 -47.22 -33.72 49.75
CA ASN A 48 -46.93 -33.27 48.38
C ASN A 48 -47.50 -34.22 47.33
N MET A 49 -47.53 -35.53 47.57
CA MET A 49 -48.22 -36.47 46.66
C MET A 49 -49.73 -36.27 46.64
N VAL A 50 -50.34 -36.04 47.81
CA VAL A 50 -51.79 -35.83 47.94
C VAL A 50 -52.22 -34.47 47.35
N SER A 51 -51.36 -33.45 47.46
CA SER A 51 -51.62 -32.09 46.95
C SER A 51 -51.85 -32.03 45.44
N ALA A 52 -51.37 -33.02 44.67
CA ALA A 52 -51.58 -33.09 43.23
C ALA A 52 -53.06 -33.35 42.84
N GLY A 53 -53.92 -33.75 43.78
CA GLY A 53 -55.33 -34.07 43.51
C GLY A 53 -56.34 -33.69 44.61
N GLY A 54 -55.98 -32.91 45.63
CA GLY A 54 -56.85 -32.64 46.79
C GLY A 54 -56.73 -31.24 47.42
N THR A 55 -57.62 -30.95 48.38
CA THR A 55 -57.70 -29.67 49.13
C THR A 55 -56.67 -29.52 50.27
N ILE A 56 -55.90 -30.57 50.56
CA ILE A 56 -54.94 -30.62 51.67
C ILE A 56 -53.52 -30.43 51.11
N ARG A 57 -52.75 -29.52 51.71
CA ARG A 57 -51.37 -29.19 51.34
C ARG A 57 -50.43 -29.35 52.53
N ALA A 58 -49.12 -29.40 52.26
CA ALA A 58 -48.09 -29.45 53.28
C ALA A 58 -47.84 -28.07 53.92
N SER A 59 -48.88 -27.46 54.50
CA SER A 59 -48.79 -26.14 55.12
C SER A 59 -48.18 -26.18 56.52
N LYS A 60 -47.73 -25.03 57.03
CA LYS A 60 -47.18 -24.92 58.40
C LYS A 60 -48.15 -25.50 59.43
N ALA A 61 -49.41 -25.06 59.38
CA ALA A 61 -50.44 -25.50 60.33
C ALA A 61 -50.73 -27.00 60.24
N ILE A 62 -50.80 -27.56 59.02
CA ILE A 62 -51.11 -28.99 58.83
C ILE A 62 -49.94 -29.86 59.28
N LEU A 63 -48.70 -29.49 58.92
CA LEU A 63 -47.52 -30.26 59.30
C LEU A 63 -47.28 -30.22 60.81
N GLU A 64 -47.53 -29.10 61.47
CA GLU A 64 -47.44 -28.99 62.92
C GLU A 64 -48.43 -29.90 63.65
N VAL A 65 -49.64 -30.06 63.10
CA VAL A 65 -50.68 -30.93 63.68
C VAL A 65 -50.37 -32.40 63.39
N VAL A 66 -50.04 -32.74 62.15
CA VAL A 66 -49.86 -34.13 61.70
C VAL A 66 -48.56 -34.74 62.21
N CYS A 67 -47.49 -33.94 62.34
CA CYS A 67 -46.18 -34.43 62.77
C CYS A 67 -45.96 -34.33 64.28
N ALA A 68 -46.82 -33.63 65.05
CA ALA A 68 -46.70 -33.54 66.51
C ALA A 68 -47.21 -34.82 67.19
N ASP A 69 -46.40 -35.88 67.11
CA ASP A 69 -46.77 -37.27 67.42
C ASP A 69 -46.45 -37.72 68.86
N GLY A 70 -46.02 -36.80 69.73
CA GLY A 70 -45.59 -37.10 71.10
C GLY A 70 -44.23 -37.81 71.20
N ARG A 71 -43.54 -38.07 70.08
CA ARG A 71 -42.25 -38.78 70.07
C ARG A 71 -41.07 -37.83 70.24
N LYS A 72 -39.93 -38.36 70.71
CA LYS A 72 -38.71 -37.59 70.92
C LYS A 72 -38.32 -36.80 69.65
N GLY A 73 -38.26 -35.48 69.77
CA GLY A 73 -37.89 -34.56 68.69
C GLY A 73 -39.03 -34.07 67.80
N THR A 74 -40.26 -34.58 67.97
CA THR A 74 -41.50 -34.18 67.30
C THR A 74 -42.68 -34.17 68.28
N ALA A 75 -42.45 -34.00 69.59
CA ALA A 75 -43.48 -34.16 70.61
C ALA A 75 -44.46 -32.98 70.68
N THR A 76 -44.06 -31.81 70.19
CA THR A 76 -44.88 -30.59 70.20
C THR A 76 -44.78 -29.88 68.85
N PRO A 77 -45.78 -29.05 68.49
CA PRO A 77 -45.74 -28.20 67.29
C PRO A 77 -44.46 -27.36 67.18
N ALA A 78 -43.96 -26.84 68.30
CA ALA A 78 -42.72 -26.07 68.32
C ALA A 78 -41.48 -26.90 67.92
N GLN A 79 -41.44 -28.19 68.28
CA GLN A 79 -40.37 -29.09 67.87
C GLN A 79 -40.47 -29.43 66.38
N VAL A 80 -41.69 -29.62 65.84
CA VAL A 80 -41.90 -29.83 64.40
C VAL A 80 -41.43 -28.62 63.60
N ARG A 81 -41.81 -27.39 64.01
CA ARG A 81 -41.31 -26.15 63.39
C ARG A 81 -39.79 -26.08 63.35
N LYS A 82 -39.14 -26.43 64.45
CA LYS A 82 -37.67 -26.47 64.50
C LYS A 82 -37.09 -27.45 63.47
N ARG A 83 -37.70 -28.64 63.30
CA ARG A 83 -37.25 -29.61 62.29
C ARG A 83 -37.51 -29.15 60.87
N LEU A 84 -38.63 -28.49 60.58
CA LEU A 84 -38.90 -27.90 59.27
C LEU A 84 -37.84 -26.85 58.91
N GLY A 85 -37.49 -25.95 59.85
CA GLY A 85 -36.43 -24.97 59.62
C GLY A 85 -35.03 -25.58 59.49
N GLU A 86 -34.75 -26.71 60.14
CA GLU A 86 -33.49 -27.46 59.94
C GLU A 86 -33.46 -28.15 58.57
N LEU A 87 -34.56 -28.77 58.14
CA LEU A 87 -34.69 -29.42 56.82
C LEU A 87 -34.60 -28.40 55.67
N GLU A 88 -35.13 -27.21 55.87
CA GLU A 88 -35.03 -26.10 54.92
C GLU A 88 -33.59 -25.60 54.80
N LYS A 89 -32.89 -25.40 55.93
CA LYS A 89 -31.46 -25.04 55.95
C LYS A 89 -30.57 -26.11 55.32
N GLU A 90 -30.95 -27.39 55.41
CA GLU A 90 -30.25 -28.52 54.80
C GLU A 90 -30.59 -28.72 53.32
N GLY A 91 -31.46 -27.89 52.74
CA GLY A 91 -31.84 -27.96 51.32
C GLY A 91 -32.63 -29.22 50.95
N LEU A 92 -33.32 -29.82 51.92
CA LEU A 92 -34.16 -31.01 51.72
C LEU A 92 -35.62 -30.63 51.45
N VAL A 93 -36.07 -29.47 51.93
CA VAL A 93 -37.38 -28.89 51.63
C VAL A 93 -37.24 -27.40 51.32
N THR A 94 -38.18 -26.86 50.56
CA THR A 94 -38.30 -25.43 50.29
C THR A 94 -39.69 -24.96 50.71
N TYR A 95 -39.76 -23.86 51.47
CA TYR A 95 -41.02 -23.22 51.80
C TYR A 95 -41.40 -22.18 50.74
N ARG A 96 -42.66 -22.20 50.30
CA ARG A 96 -43.22 -21.20 49.38
C ARG A 96 -44.18 -20.29 50.13
N ASP A 97 -43.72 -19.09 50.46
CA ASP A 97 -44.48 -18.12 51.27
C ASP A 97 -45.86 -17.79 50.68
N TYR A 98 -45.97 -17.67 49.35
CA TYR A 98 -47.20 -17.22 48.67
C TYR A 98 -48.37 -18.23 48.71
N VAL A 99 -48.10 -19.50 48.99
CA VAL A 99 -49.11 -20.59 49.02
C VAL A 99 -49.12 -21.38 50.33
N ASP A 100 -48.31 -20.96 51.33
CA ASP A 100 -48.09 -21.64 52.60
C ASP A 100 -47.90 -23.15 52.43
N GLU A 101 -46.83 -23.54 51.70
CA GLU A 101 -46.55 -24.94 51.41
C GLU A 101 -45.05 -25.25 51.52
N PHE A 102 -44.71 -26.32 52.24
CA PHE A 102 -43.41 -26.97 52.16
C PHE A 102 -43.41 -28.00 51.04
N ARG A 103 -42.38 -27.97 50.18
CA ARG A 103 -42.15 -29.02 49.18
C ARG A 103 -40.80 -29.67 49.38
N VAL A 104 -40.72 -30.98 49.16
CA VAL A 104 -39.44 -31.67 49.00
C VAL A 104 -38.73 -31.05 47.79
N TRP A 105 -37.51 -30.54 47.99
CA TRP A 105 -36.72 -29.90 46.92
C TRP A 105 -35.90 -30.96 46.20
N ALA A 106 -36.23 -31.19 44.93
CA ALA A 106 -35.48 -32.08 44.04
C ALA A 106 -35.23 -31.49 42.63
N GLY A 107 -35.40 -30.17 42.47
CA GLY A 107 -34.79 -29.41 41.38
C GLY A 107 -35.64 -29.14 40.15
N SER A 108 -36.90 -29.61 39.99
CA SER A 108 -37.71 -29.25 38.82
C SER A 108 -39.02 -28.53 39.18
N ASP A 109 -39.06 -27.22 38.91
CA ASP A 109 -40.30 -26.43 38.85
C ASP A 109 -40.47 -25.77 37.45
N PHE A 110 -39.49 -25.95 36.54
CA PHE A 110 -39.54 -25.42 35.19
C PHE A 110 -40.30 -26.36 34.25
N ASP A 111 -41.48 -25.93 33.79
CA ASP A 111 -42.28 -26.69 32.82
C ASP A 111 -41.66 -26.55 31.41
N LEU A 112 -40.69 -27.42 31.14
CA LEU A 112 -40.01 -27.54 29.85
C LEU A 112 -40.98 -27.65 28.68
N LYS A 113 -42.07 -28.40 28.85
CA LYS A 113 -43.04 -28.64 27.78
C LYS A 113 -43.77 -27.35 27.43
N SER A 114 -44.27 -26.65 28.43
CA SER A 114 -44.95 -25.36 28.22
C SER A 114 -43.99 -24.31 27.63
N ALA A 115 -42.75 -24.26 28.09
CA ALA A 115 -41.75 -23.32 27.57
C ALA A 115 -41.45 -23.57 26.06
N ILE A 116 -41.22 -24.84 25.68
CA ILE A 116 -40.99 -25.23 24.29
C ILE A 116 -42.23 -24.94 23.42
N ASP A 117 -43.43 -25.26 23.91
CA ASP A 117 -44.66 -25.03 23.15
C ASP A 117 -44.95 -23.53 22.94
N ILE A 118 -44.62 -22.67 23.91
CA ILE A 118 -44.70 -21.20 23.78
C ILE A 118 -43.70 -20.70 22.73
N ALA A 119 -42.43 -21.12 22.82
CA ALA A 119 -41.39 -20.77 21.86
C ALA A 119 -41.77 -21.20 20.44
N ARG A 120 -42.24 -22.45 20.28
CA ARG A 120 -42.67 -23.00 18.99
C ARG A 120 -43.83 -22.21 18.36
N ARG A 121 -44.84 -21.83 19.16
CA ARG A 121 -45.97 -21.01 18.66
C ARG A 121 -45.50 -19.65 18.19
N ARG A 122 -44.66 -18.98 18.98
CA ARG A 122 -44.12 -17.65 18.62
C ARG A 122 -43.29 -17.69 17.33
N LEU A 123 -42.48 -18.73 17.16
CA LEU A 123 -41.61 -18.88 16.00
C LEU A 123 -42.37 -19.28 14.73
N ARG A 124 -43.51 -19.97 14.85
CA ARG A 124 -44.36 -20.38 13.73
C ARG A 124 -44.95 -19.20 12.96
N ASP A 125 -45.19 -18.07 13.63
CA ASP A 125 -45.74 -16.86 13.01
C ASP A 125 -44.69 -16.01 12.26
N GLY A 126 -43.41 -16.41 12.30
CA GLY A 126 -42.31 -15.72 11.64
C GLY A 126 -42.03 -16.18 10.20
N ASP A 127 -41.04 -15.55 9.57
CA ASP A 127 -40.55 -15.95 8.24
C ASP A 127 -39.76 -17.28 8.32
N GLN A 128 -40.23 -18.29 7.58
CA GLN A 128 -39.67 -19.64 7.61
C GLN A 128 -38.28 -19.72 6.99
N ALA A 129 -37.99 -18.93 5.95
CA ALA A 129 -36.66 -18.85 5.36
C ALA A 129 -35.67 -18.20 6.35
N VAL A 130 -36.08 -17.15 7.06
CA VAL A 130 -35.25 -16.52 8.11
C VAL A 130 -34.99 -17.49 9.27
N LEU A 131 -36.00 -18.27 9.66
CA LEU A 131 -35.87 -19.31 10.67
C LEU A 131 -34.82 -20.35 10.26
N LEU A 132 -34.92 -20.88 9.03
CA LEU A 132 -33.99 -21.88 8.50
C LEU A 132 -32.58 -21.33 8.35
N GLU A 133 -32.40 -20.08 7.91
CA GLU A 133 -31.09 -19.45 7.82
C GLU A 133 -30.42 -19.33 9.19
N ARG A 134 -31.21 -19.14 10.27
CA ARG A 134 -30.72 -19.08 11.64
C ARG A 134 -30.26 -20.44 12.17
N VAL A 135 -31.04 -21.50 11.94
CA VAL A 135 -30.75 -22.83 12.53
C VAL A 135 -29.90 -23.73 11.63
N LEU A 136 -29.92 -23.48 10.32
CA LEU A 136 -29.21 -24.24 9.30
C LEU A 136 -28.62 -23.30 8.23
N PRO A 137 -27.61 -22.50 8.59
CA PRO A 137 -26.89 -21.69 7.62
C PRO A 137 -26.15 -22.59 6.63
N MET A 138 -26.31 -22.32 5.34
CA MET A 138 -25.78 -23.17 4.28
C MET A 138 -24.46 -22.64 3.71
N GLY A 139 -23.40 -23.45 3.78
CA GLY A 139 -22.12 -23.14 3.12
C GLY A 139 -22.21 -23.16 1.59
N PRO A 140 -21.35 -22.45 0.85
CA PRO A 140 -21.49 -22.30 -0.60
C PRO A 140 -21.38 -23.62 -1.39
N LEU A 141 -22.08 -23.71 -2.52
CA LEU A 141 -21.95 -24.82 -3.47
C LEU A 141 -20.82 -24.59 -4.45
N VAL A 142 -20.05 -25.63 -4.74
CA VAL A 142 -18.94 -25.57 -5.69
C VAL A 142 -19.33 -26.24 -7.00
N ALA A 143 -19.02 -25.57 -8.12
CA ALA A 143 -19.10 -26.13 -9.47
C ALA A 143 -17.90 -27.06 -9.77
N ALA A 144 -17.89 -28.26 -9.18
CA ALA A 144 -16.69 -29.12 -9.15
C ALA A 144 -16.22 -29.58 -10.55
N ARG A 145 -17.14 -29.96 -11.44
CA ARG A 145 -16.79 -30.36 -12.81
C ARG A 145 -16.20 -29.18 -13.59
N HIS A 146 -16.85 -28.01 -13.51
CA HIS A 146 -16.37 -26.80 -14.17
C HIS A 146 -14.96 -26.46 -13.69
N PHE A 147 -14.72 -26.49 -12.37
CA PHE A 147 -13.40 -26.26 -11.79
C PHE A 147 -12.34 -27.22 -12.35
N HIS A 148 -12.63 -28.52 -12.43
CA HIS A 148 -11.68 -29.50 -12.96
C HIS A 148 -11.33 -29.24 -14.44
N GLN A 149 -12.28 -28.75 -15.23
CA GLN A 149 -12.11 -28.51 -16.67
C GLN A 149 -11.40 -27.18 -16.96
N THR A 150 -11.81 -26.09 -16.27
CA THR A 150 -11.34 -24.72 -16.54
C THR A 150 -10.21 -24.27 -15.61
N GLY A 151 -10.06 -24.90 -14.45
CA GLY A 151 -9.14 -24.48 -13.39
C GLY A 151 -9.65 -23.33 -12.52
N THR A 152 -10.89 -22.85 -12.73
CA THR A 152 -11.49 -21.77 -11.91
C THR A 152 -12.54 -22.32 -10.95
N LEU A 153 -12.30 -22.18 -9.65
CA LEU A 153 -13.22 -22.67 -8.61
C LEU A 153 -14.42 -21.73 -8.49
N ARG A 154 -15.53 -22.02 -9.15
CA ARG A 154 -16.77 -21.22 -9.06
C ARG A 154 -17.61 -21.66 -7.85
N ALA A 155 -17.99 -20.72 -7.00
CA ALA A 155 -18.74 -20.97 -5.77
C ALA A 155 -20.03 -20.15 -5.74
N PHE A 156 -21.15 -20.78 -5.40
CA PHE A 156 -22.48 -20.17 -5.35
C PHE A 156 -22.94 -20.08 -3.90
N ALA A 157 -23.37 -18.88 -3.48
CA ALA A 157 -24.03 -18.70 -2.18
C ALA A 157 -25.28 -19.57 -2.11
N ARG A 158 -25.55 -20.18 -0.96
CA ARG A 158 -26.80 -20.92 -0.71
C ARG A 158 -27.67 -20.08 0.21
N LYS A 159 -28.96 -19.94 -0.12
CA LYS A 159 -29.91 -19.21 0.71
C LYS A 159 -31.25 -19.92 0.73
N TRP A 160 -31.92 -19.92 1.88
CA TRP A 160 -33.33 -20.28 1.97
C TRP A 160 -34.21 -19.13 1.48
N ILE A 161 -35.32 -19.45 0.82
CA ILE A 161 -36.29 -18.44 0.40
C ILE A 161 -37.71 -19.01 0.42
N ASN A 162 -38.69 -18.18 0.79
CA ASN A 162 -40.10 -18.55 0.68
C ASN A 162 -40.54 -18.58 -0.79
N GLU A 163 -41.65 -19.26 -1.08
CA GLU A 163 -42.25 -19.31 -2.43
C GLU A 163 -42.67 -17.92 -2.95
N GLU A 164 -43.09 -17.02 -2.06
CA GLU A 164 -43.53 -15.65 -2.41
C GLU A 164 -42.69 -14.57 -1.71
N PRO A 165 -41.41 -14.37 -2.11
CA PRO A 165 -40.60 -13.30 -1.55
C PRO A 165 -41.03 -11.92 -2.09
N GLU A 166 -40.72 -10.85 -1.36
CA GLU A 166 -40.97 -9.48 -1.83
C GLU A 166 -40.15 -9.14 -3.08
N SER A 167 -38.83 -9.35 -3.01
CA SER A 167 -37.91 -9.20 -4.15
C SER A 167 -36.62 -9.99 -3.95
N ILE A 168 -35.98 -10.35 -5.06
CA ILE A 168 -34.70 -11.06 -5.08
C ILE A 168 -33.68 -10.18 -5.80
N GLU A 169 -32.66 -9.74 -5.06
CA GLU A 169 -31.52 -9.03 -5.62
C GLU A 169 -30.43 -10.04 -6.02
N PRO A 170 -30.08 -10.14 -7.31
CA PRO A 170 -28.91 -10.89 -7.74
C PRO A 170 -27.63 -10.35 -7.11
N LEU A 171 -26.60 -11.19 -7.01
CA LEU A 171 -25.27 -10.71 -6.63
C LEU A 171 -24.74 -9.78 -7.73
N GLY A 172 -24.07 -8.71 -7.31
CA GLY A 172 -23.41 -7.74 -8.16
C GLY A 172 -21.92 -8.03 -8.34
N ILE A 173 -21.24 -7.11 -9.02
CA ILE A 173 -19.83 -7.22 -9.37
C ILE A 173 -18.92 -7.33 -8.13
N GLY A 174 -19.27 -6.64 -7.03
CA GLY A 174 -18.47 -6.59 -5.81
C GLY A 174 -18.54 -7.85 -4.94
N ASP A 175 -19.51 -8.73 -5.17
CA ASP A 175 -19.69 -9.94 -4.37
C ASP A 175 -18.59 -10.96 -4.64
N ARG A 176 -18.29 -11.84 -3.67
CA ARG A 176 -17.22 -12.84 -3.80
C ARG A 176 -17.69 -14.10 -4.50
N GLU A 177 -18.93 -14.49 -4.26
CA GLU A 177 -19.58 -15.67 -4.85
C GLU A 177 -19.91 -15.41 -6.31
N ASP A 178 -19.82 -16.46 -7.12
CA ASP A 178 -20.07 -16.45 -8.57
C ASP A 178 -21.56 -16.55 -8.90
N GLY A 179 -22.44 -16.67 -7.91
CA GLY A 179 -23.88 -16.73 -8.10
C GLY A 179 -24.60 -17.09 -6.80
N THR A 180 -25.93 -17.18 -6.86
CA THR A 180 -26.77 -17.62 -5.73
C THR A 180 -27.67 -18.78 -6.12
N ALA A 181 -27.69 -19.81 -5.27
CA ALA A 181 -28.59 -20.95 -5.33
C ALA A 181 -29.63 -20.83 -4.19
N PHE A 182 -30.86 -20.54 -4.57
CA PHE A 182 -32.00 -20.42 -3.66
C PHE A 182 -32.71 -21.76 -3.49
N TYR A 183 -32.92 -22.14 -2.25
CA TYR A 183 -33.70 -23.30 -1.84
C TYR A 183 -35.10 -22.81 -1.47
N VAL A 184 -36.05 -23.05 -2.36
CA VAL A 184 -37.39 -22.50 -2.30
C VAL A 184 -38.27 -23.39 -1.46
N LEU A 185 -38.85 -22.83 -0.40
CA LEU A 185 -39.85 -23.49 0.45
C LEU A 185 -41.22 -23.46 -0.24
N GLY A 186 -41.37 -24.25 -1.30
CA GLY A 186 -42.59 -24.36 -2.09
C GLY A 186 -42.35 -24.99 -3.46
N SER A 187 -43.43 -25.14 -4.22
CA SER A 187 -43.41 -25.84 -5.51
C SER A 187 -42.89 -24.97 -6.66
N ASN A 188 -43.15 -23.66 -6.58
CA ASN A 188 -42.96 -22.74 -7.68
C ASN A 188 -41.74 -21.84 -7.45
N PRO A 189 -40.80 -21.75 -8.42
CA PRO A 189 -39.67 -20.86 -8.29
C PRO A 189 -40.14 -19.40 -8.49
N PRO A 190 -39.70 -18.44 -7.64
CA PRO A 190 -40.13 -17.04 -7.68
C PRO A 190 -39.48 -16.22 -8.80
N HIS A 191 -39.53 -16.70 -10.05
CA HIS A 191 -38.87 -16.10 -11.23
C HIS A 191 -39.20 -14.62 -11.41
N ALA A 192 -40.47 -14.23 -11.25
CA ALA A 192 -40.94 -12.86 -11.44
C ALA A 192 -40.43 -11.87 -10.37
N LYS A 193 -39.87 -12.38 -9.26
CA LYS A 193 -39.36 -11.55 -8.15
C LYS A 193 -37.87 -11.20 -8.30
N VAL A 194 -37.17 -11.81 -9.27
CA VAL A 194 -35.76 -11.52 -9.55
C VAL A 194 -35.63 -10.16 -10.25
N ARG A 195 -34.93 -9.22 -9.60
CA ARG A 195 -34.71 -7.89 -10.16
C ARG A 195 -33.74 -7.95 -11.34
N ARG A 196 -33.96 -7.06 -12.31
CA ARG A 196 -33.03 -6.84 -13.43
C ARG A 196 -31.94 -5.89 -13.00
N GLN A 197 -30.70 -6.31 -13.16
CA GLN A 197 -29.53 -5.51 -12.85
C GLN A 197 -28.46 -5.75 -13.92
N GLU A 198 -27.79 -4.68 -14.34
CA GLU A 198 -26.61 -4.82 -15.20
C GLU A 198 -25.47 -5.49 -14.43
N ASN A 199 -24.73 -6.37 -15.11
CA ASN A 199 -23.60 -7.10 -14.54
C ASN A 199 -23.96 -7.95 -13.30
N SER A 200 -25.20 -8.44 -13.23
CA SER A 200 -25.62 -9.43 -12.24
C SER A 200 -24.91 -10.76 -12.42
N LYS A 201 -24.79 -11.53 -11.35
CA LYS A 201 -24.33 -12.91 -11.36
C LYS A 201 -25.49 -13.91 -11.44
N PRO A 202 -25.24 -15.17 -11.80
CA PRO A 202 -26.29 -16.18 -11.94
C PRO A 202 -27.14 -16.36 -10.68
N VAL A 203 -28.44 -16.56 -10.92
CA VAL A 203 -29.45 -16.91 -9.91
C VAL A 203 -30.05 -18.26 -10.30
N ALA A 204 -30.06 -19.19 -9.36
CA ALA A 204 -30.62 -20.52 -9.51
C ALA A 204 -31.60 -20.83 -8.39
N PHE A 205 -32.57 -21.69 -8.69
CA PHE A 205 -33.63 -22.13 -7.80
C PHE A 205 -33.70 -23.66 -7.80
N VAL A 206 -33.97 -24.21 -6.63
CA VAL A 206 -34.43 -25.58 -6.45
C VAL A 206 -35.68 -25.55 -5.59
N THR A 207 -36.75 -26.20 -6.05
CA THR A 207 -38.04 -26.23 -5.37
C THR A 207 -38.34 -27.61 -4.81
N ASN A 208 -39.15 -27.65 -3.75
CA ASN A 208 -39.72 -28.88 -3.23
C ASN A 208 -41.17 -28.61 -2.81
N PRO A 209 -42.15 -29.41 -3.30
CA PRO A 209 -43.56 -29.13 -3.07
C PRO A 209 -44.06 -29.35 -1.65
N ALA A 210 -43.29 -30.03 -0.79
CA ALA A 210 -43.69 -30.37 0.58
C ALA A 210 -42.59 -30.00 1.60
N PRO A 211 -42.36 -28.68 1.85
CA PRO A 211 -41.34 -28.23 2.79
C PRO A 211 -41.77 -28.33 4.26
N GLU A 212 -43.00 -28.72 4.58
CA GLU A 212 -43.60 -28.61 5.91
C GLU A 212 -42.81 -29.40 6.97
N ASP A 213 -42.43 -30.65 6.66
CA ASP A 213 -41.65 -31.49 7.57
C ASP A 213 -40.27 -30.88 7.89
N LEU A 214 -39.67 -30.17 6.91
CA LEU A 214 -38.40 -29.47 7.11
C LEU A 214 -38.59 -28.24 7.99
N VAL A 215 -39.65 -27.46 7.74
CA VAL A 215 -39.98 -26.27 8.53
C VAL A 215 -40.31 -26.66 9.97
N ASP A 216 -41.08 -27.72 10.19
CA ASP A 216 -41.40 -28.22 11.54
C ASP A 216 -40.15 -28.73 12.27
N ALA A 217 -39.24 -29.44 11.59
CA ALA A 217 -37.96 -29.83 12.17
C ALA A 217 -37.08 -28.61 12.54
N ALA A 218 -37.07 -27.58 11.70
CA ALA A 218 -36.35 -26.33 11.96
C ALA A 218 -36.96 -25.56 13.13
N LEU A 219 -38.29 -25.50 13.23
CA LEU A 219 -39.03 -24.91 14.34
C LEU A 219 -38.69 -25.61 15.66
N GLU A 220 -38.53 -26.94 15.66
CA GLU A 220 -38.18 -27.69 16.86
C GLU A 220 -36.78 -27.33 17.36
N VAL A 221 -35.78 -27.33 16.47
CA VAL A 221 -34.41 -26.92 16.82
C VAL A 221 -34.40 -25.48 17.34
N ALA A 222 -35.11 -24.58 16.66
CA ALA A 222 -35.20 -23.19 17.03
C ALA A 222 -35.87 -22.97 18.40
N ALA A 223 -36.95 -23.69 18.69
CA ALA A 223 -37.65 -23.59 19.98
C ALA A 223 -36.76 -24.11 21.12
N LEU A 224 -36.03 -25.21 20.90
CA LEU A 224 -35.07 -25.75 21.86
C LEU A 224 -33.88 -24.81 22.08
N ASP A 225 -33.35 -24.20 21.02
CA ASP A 225 -32.28 -23.18 21.09
C ASP A 225 -32.73 -21.96 21.90
N GLU A 226 -33.97 -21.50 21.71
CA GLU A 226 -34.54 -20.37 22.41
C GLU A 226 -34.72 -20.65 23.90
N VAL A 227 -35.31 -21.80 24.26
CA VAL A 227 -35.49 -22.19 25.66
C VAL A 227 -34.14 -22.41 26.34
N LEU A 228 -33.17 -23.06 25.69
CA LEU A 228 -31.80 -23.21 26.21
C LEU A 228 -31.11 -21.86 26.46
N GLY A 229 -31.45 -20.83 25.68
CA GLY A 229 -30.92 -19.48 25.81
C GLY A 229 -31.57 -18.63 26.92
N ASP A 230 -32.74 -19.04 27.44
CA ASP A 230 -33.48 -18.34 28.49
C ASP A 230 -32.90 -18.61 29.89
N THR A 231 -31.72 -18.04 30.16
CA THR A 231 -30.99 -18.26 31.41
C THR A 231 -31.70 -17.70 32.64
N GLU A 232 -32.60 -16.73 32.48
CA GLU A 232 -33.38 -16.13 33.57
C GLU A 232 -34.42 -17.10 34.13
N HIS A 233 -35.14 -17.83 33.26
CA HIS A 233 -36.18 -18.76 33.69
C HIS A 233 -35.65 -20.19 33.93
N LEU A 234 -34.58 -20.61 33.25
CA LEU A 234 -33.97 -21.93 33.45
C LEU A 234 -33.09 -22.04 34.72
N GLY A 235 -32.62 -20.92 35.27
CA GLY A 235 -31.83 -20.89 36.50
C GLY A 235 -30.56 -21.76 36.43
N ASP A 236 -30.23 -22.50 37.49
CA ASP A 236 -29.11 -23.48 37.55
C ASP A 236 -29.58 -24.95 37.42
N ASP A 237 -30.73 -25.18 36.78
CA ASP A 237 -31.26 -26.52 36.58
C ASP A 237 -30.45 -27.29 35.52
N TRP A 238 -29.38 -27.93 35.98
CA TRP A 238 -28.48 -28.71 35.14
C TRP A 238 -29.15 -29.94 34.53
N VAL A 239 -30.25 -30.45 35.14
CA VAL A 239 -30.99 -31.61 34.63
C VAL A 239 -31.84 -31.17 33.45
N ALA A 240 -32.62 -30.09 33.59
CA ALA A 240 -33.39 -29.51 32.50
C ALA A 240 -32.49 -29.08 31.32
N ARG A 241 -31.33 -28.46 31.61
CA ARG A 241 -30.33 -28.12 30.57
C ARG A 241 -29.81 -29.34 29.83
N ARG A 242 -29.50 -30.41 30.56
CA ARG A 242 -28.99 -31.65 29.97
C ARG A 242 -30.03 -32.30 29.06
N GLU A 243 -31.27 -32.42 29.54
CA GLU A 243 -32.37 -32.98 28.75
C GLU A 243 -32.65 -32.16 27.49
N LEU A 244 -32.69 -30.83 27.59
CA LEU A 244 -32.86 -29.95 26.44
C LEU A 244 -31.70 -30.07 25.44
N ALA A 245 -30.46 -30.21 25.92
CA ALA A 245 -29.29 -30.39 25.06
C ALA A 245 -29.34 -31.73 24.30
N GLU A 246 -29.78 -32.81 24.96
CA GLU A 246 -29.98 -34.12 24.33
C GLU A 246 -31.09 -34.04 23.25
N ARG A 247 -32.26 -33.47 23.58
CA ARG A 247 -33.36 -33.27 22.61
C ARG A 247 -32.97 -32.38 21.43
N ARG A 248 -32.17 -31.34 21.68
CA ARG A 248 -31.66 -30.45 20.62
C ARG A 248 -30.77 -31.21 19.64
N LEU A 249 -29.93 -32.12 20.13
CA LEU A 249 -29.08 -32.94 19.26
C LEU A 249 -29.93 -33.85 18.37
N GLU A 250 -30.96 -34.50 18.93
CA GLU A 250 -31.91 -35.32 18.17
C GLU A 250 -32.67 -34.50 17.13
N ALA A 251 -33.18 -33.32 17.50
CA ALA A 251 -33.88 -32.42 16.60
C ALA A 251 -32.99 -31.94 15.44
N ARG A 252 -31.70 -31.71 15.69
CA ARG A 252 -30.74 -31.34 14.64
C ARG A 252 -30.46 -32.47 13.66
N LEU A 253 -30.30 -33.70 14.16
CA LEU A 253 -30.14 -34.87 13.28
C LEU A 253 -31.38 -35.09 12.41
N GLU A 254 -32.57 -34.88 12.96
CA GLU A 254 -33.81 -34.93 12.20
C GLU A 254 -33.88 -33.82 11.14
N LEU A 255 -33.51 -32.59 11.49
CA LEU A 255 -33.43 -31.47 10.54
C LEU A 255 -32.49 -31.78 9.36
N GLU A 256 -31.28 -32.29 9.63
CA GLU A 256 -30.32 -32.70 8.59
C GLU A 256 -30.89 -33.82 7.70
N ARG A 257 -31.55 -34.81 8.31
CA ARG A 257 -32.22 -35.90 7.57
C ARG A 257 -33.32 -35.37 6.65
N GLN A 258 -34.09 -34.39 7.09
CA GLN A 258 -35.13 -33.76 6.29
C GLN A 258 -34.56 -33.01 5.09
N VAL A 259 -33.46 -32.28 5.28
CA VAL A 259 -32.77 -31.60 4.17
C VAL A 259 -32.22 -32.58 3.14
N GLU A 260 -31.57 -33.66 3.57
CA GLU A 260 -31.06 -34.67 2.64
C GLU A 260 -32.21 -35.35 1.89
N ARG A 261 -33.33 -35.64 2.57
CA ARG A 261 -34.52 -36.21 1.94
C ARG A 261 -35.13 -35.30 0.87
N LEU A 262 -35.21 -34.00 1.12
CA LEU A 262 -35.91 -33.05 0.24
C LEU A 262 -35.03 -32.41 -0.83
N TYR A 263 -33.73 -32.25 -0.58
CA TYR A 263 -32.82 -31.50 -1.45
C TYR A 263 -31.51 -32.25 -1.76
N GLY A 264 -31.29 -33.41 -1.14
CA GLY A 264 -30.09 -34.24 -1.32
C GLY A 264 -29.88 -34.72 -2.74
N ALA A 265 -28.74 -35.35 -2.98
CA ALA A 265 -28.37 -35.82 -4.33
C ALA A 265 -29.28 -36.94 -4.84
N THR A 266 -29.83 -37.75 -3.92
CA THR A 266 -30.73 -38.88 -4.19
C THR A 266 -32.19 -38.56 -3.88
N SER A 267 -32.54 -37.29 -3.70
CA SER A 267 -33.93 -36.91 -3.44
C SER A 267 -34.80 -37.11 -4.67
N GLU A 268 -35.88 -37.89 -4.53
CA GLU A 268 -36.89 -38.11 -5.57
C GLU A 268 -37.98 -37.04 -5.58
N SER A 269 -38.12 -36.26 -4.49
CA SER A 269 -39.15 -35.22 -4.34
C SER A 269 -38.68 -33.83 -4.77
N ARG A 270 -37.38 -33.66 -4.99
CA ARG A 270 -36.77 -32.40 -5.44
C ARG A 270 -37.09 -32.15 -6.91
N ALA A 271 -37.53 -30.94 -7.24
CA ALA A 271 -37.72 -30.56 -8.63
C ALA A 271 -36.38 -30.33 -9.37
N PRO A 272 -36.39 -30.29 -10.72
CA PRO A 272 -35.24 -29.85 -11.50
C PRO A 272 -34.74 -28.47 -11.08
N TRP A 273 -33.44 -28.23 -11.22
CA TRP A 273 -32.87 -26.90 -10.99
C TRP A 273 -33.33 -25.95 -12.09
N ALA A 274 -33.79 -24.76 -11.72
CA ALA A 274 -34.09 -23.68 -12.65
C ALA A 274 -33.07 -22.55 -12.49
N TYR A 275 -32.55 -21.98 -13.57
CA TYR A 275 -31.64 -20.82 -13.45
C TYR A 275 -31.92 -19.77 -14.51
N LEU A 276 -31.64 -18.52 -14.15
CA LEU A 276 -31.74 -17.38 -15.05
C LEU A 276 -30.70 -17.51 -16.16
N THR A 277 -31.09 -17.33 -17.42
CA THR A 277 -30.15 -17.34 -18.55
C THR A 277 -29.35 -16.02 -18.61
N PRO A 278 -28.14 -16.02 -19.21
CA PRO A 278 -27.28 -14.82 -19.24
C PRO A 278 -27.82 -13.67 -20.13
N THR A 279 -28.86 -13.91 -20.93
CA THR A 279 -29.33 -12.99 -21.97
C THR A 279 -30.10 -11.79 -21.41
N SER A 280 -29.66 -10.58 -21.74
CA SER A 280 -30.19 -9.32 -21.19
C SER A 280 -31.53 -8.86 -21.81
N ALA A 281 -31.96 -9.41 -22.94
CA ALA A 281 -33.17 -8.98 -23.64
C ALA A 281 -34.48 -9.46 -22.97
N LYS A 282 -34.47 -10.67 -22.39
CA LYS A 282 -35.62 -11.28 -21.68
C LYS A 282 -35.09 -12.16 -20.54
N GLN A 283 -35.69 -12.03 -19.35
CA GLN A 283 -35.44 -12.96 -18.25
C GLN A 283 -36.07 -14.30 -18.59
N GLU A 284 -35.25 -15.22 -19.09
CA GLU A 284 -35.67 -16.59 -19.38
C GLU A 284 -35.02 -17.52 -18.35
N PHE A 285 -35.77 -18.54 -17.93
CA PHE A 285 -35.29 -19.55 -17.00
C PHE A 285 -35.20 -20.90 -17.73
N LYS A 286 -34.05 -21.56 -17.59
CA LYS A 286 -33.82 -22.89 -18.14
C LYS A 286 -33.84 -23.92 -17.02
N LEU A 287 -34.43 -25.08 -17.31
CA LEU A 287 -34.45 -26.23 -16.40
C LEU A 287 -33.24 -27.14 -16.65
N LEU A 288 -32.73 -27.71 -15.57
CA LEU A 288 -31.66 -28.71 -15.55
C LEU A 288 -32.19 -29.97 -14.85
N GLU A 289 -32.55 -30.95 -15.66
CA GLU A 289 -33.12 -32.23 -15.22
C GLU A 289 -32.07 -33.14 -14.59
N ASP A 290 -32.45 -33.83 -13.51
CA ASP A 290 -31.71 -34.93 -12.89
C ASP A 290 -30.23 -34.66 -12.50
N LEU A 291 -29.88 -33.40 -12.22
CA LEU A 291 -28.53 -33.04 -11.77
C LEU A 291 -28.44 -32.94 -10.24
N SER A 292 -27.36 -33.45 -9.66
CA SER A 292 -26.97 -33.06 -8.29
C SER A 292 -26.67 -31.55 -8.21
N ALA A 293 -26.70 -30.98 -7.01
CA ALA A 293 -26.44 -29.55 -6.81
C ALA A 293 -25.10 -29.10 -7.43
N SER A 294 -24.03 -29.87 -7.27
CA SER A 294 -22.70 -29.58 -7.86
C SER A 294 -22.70 -29.65 -9.39
N GLN A 295 -23.42 -30.61 -9.97
CA GLN A 295 -23.56 -30.73 -11.43
C GLN A 295 -24.38 -29.55 -12.00
N ALA A 296 -25.46 -29.16 -11.32
CA ALA A 296 -26.26 -28.00 -11.70
C ALA A 296 -25.41 -26.72 -11.65
N MET A 297 -24.68 -26.47 -10.57
CA MET A 297 -23.77 -25.31 -10.49
C MET A 297 -22.70 -25.33 -11.58
N SER A 298 -22.22 -26.52 -11.95
CA SER A 298 -21.26 -26.67 -13.06
C SER A 298 -21.87 -26.38 -14.43
N ALA A 299 -23.13 -26.71 -14.67
CA ALA A 299 -23.81 -26.38 -15.92
C ALA A 299 -24.11 -24.87 -16.00
N ILE A 300 -24.56 -24.29 -14.89
CA ILE A 300 -24.80 -22.83 -14.80
C ILE A 300 -23.50 -22.05 -15.01
N ALA A 301 -22.39 -22.52 -14.43
CA ALA A 301 -21.09 -21.89 -14.61
C ALA A 301 -20.58 -21.97 -16.06
N ASP A 302 -20.81 -23.08 -16.77
CA ASP A 302 -20.45 -23.19 -18.19
C ASP A 302 -21.19 -22.17 -19.05
N ASP A 303 -22.47 -21.92 -18.77
CA ASP A 303 -23.30 -20.99 -19.53
C ASP A 303 -23.00 -19.53 -19.20
N TRP A 304 -22.85 -19.19 -17.91
CA TRP A 304 -22.63 -17.81 -17.47
C TRP A 304 -21.18 -17.35 -17.60
N TYR A 305 -20.21 -18.27 -17.59
CA TYR A 305 -18.79 -17.97 -17.69
C TYR A 305 -18.16 -18.59 -18.95
N ALA A 306 -18.92 -18.65 -20.04
CA ALA A 306 -18.52 -19.31 -21.29
C ALA A 306 -17.25 -18.71 -21.92
N ASP A 307 -17.02 -17.40 -21.72
CA ASP A 307 -15.88 -16.67 -22.27
C ASP A 307 -14.66 -16.64 -21.32
N ALA A 308 -14.76 -17.32 -20.17
CA ALA A 308 -13.68 -17.36 -19.19
C ALA A 308 -12.45 -18.10 -19.75
N PRO A 309 -11.23 -17.55 -19.59
CA PRO A 309 -10.02 -18.22 -20.03
C PRO A 309 -9.74 -19.45 -19.15
N VAL A 310 -9.21 -20.51 -19.77
CA VAL A 310 -8.85 -21.75 -19.08
C VAL A 310 -7.47 -21.60 -18.44
N ILE A 311 -7.41 -21.52 -17.11
CA ILE A 311 -6.19 -21.32 -16.33
C ILE A 311 -6.04 -22.44 -15.31
N ARG A 312 -5.26 -23.46 -15.67
CA ARG A 312 -5.00 -24.65 -14.83
C ARG A 312 -3.92 -24.38 -13.79
N ASN A 313 -4.19 -23.41 -12.91
CA ASN A 313 -3.36 -23.06 -11.77
C ASN A 313 -4.27 -22.60 -10.63
N ASP A 314 -4.82 -23.57 -9.88
CA ASP A 314 -5.82 -23.35 -8.85
C ASP A 314 -5.29 -22.52 -7.68
N LEU A 315 -3.99 -22.59 -7.41
CA LEU A 315 -3.33 -21.83 -6.35
C LEU A 315 -3.46 -20.32 -6.60
N VAL A 316 -3.37 -19.89 -7.86
CA VAL A 316 -3.33 -18.47 -8.22
C VAL A 316 -4.62 -17.97 -8.86
N ASN A 317 -5.43 -18.85 -9.43
CA ASN A 317 -6.74 -18.52 -9.98
C ASN A 317 -7.80 -18.37 -8.86
N ARG A 318 -7.57 -17.39 -7.96
CA ARG A 318 -8.37 -17.09 -6.76
C ARG A 318 -8.55 -15.58 -6.60
N HIS A 319 -9.57 -15.17 -5.84
CA HIS A 319 -9.77 -13.76 -5.51
C HIS A 319 -8.61 -13.22 -4.66
N ASP A 320 -8.29 -13.93 -3.58
CA ASP A 320 -7.20 -13.57 -2.67
C ASP A 320 -6.05 -14.56 -2.80
N LEU A 321 -4.84 -14.02 -2.97
CA LEU A 321 -3.62 -14.81 -3.04
C LEU A 321 -2.99 -14.93 -1.65
N SER A 322 -2.36 -16.08 -1.37
CA SER A 322 -1.47 -16.18 -0.23
C SER A 322 -0.30 -15.19 -0.36
N SER A 323 0.34 -14.81 0.74
CA SER A 323 1.49 -13.89 0.72
C SER A 323 2.62 -14.38 -0.22
N GLN A 324 2.85 -15.69 -0.29
CA GLN A 324 3.82 -16.31 -1.19
C GLN A 324 3.43 -16.13 -2.67
N LEU A 325 2.16 -16.34 -3.02
CA LEU A 325 1.68 -16.20 -4.39
C LEU A 325 1.52 -14.74 -4.82
N ALA A 326 1.16 -13.85 -3.91
CA ALA A 326 1.17 -12.41 -4.14
C ALA A 326 2.59 -11.91 -4.45
N LYS A 327 3.60 -12.42 -3.71
CA LYS A 327 5.02 -12.17 -4.00
C LYS A 327 5.42 -12.71 -5.37
N ALA A 328 5.04 -13.94 -5.71
CA ALA A 328 5.34 -14.53 -7.01
C ALA A 328 4.71 -13.75 -8.18
N ARG A 329 3.46 -13.31 -8.04
CA ARG A 329 2.81 -12.41 -9.00
C ARG A 329 3.56 -11.09 -9.15
N ARG A 330 3.97 -10.47 -8.04
CA ARG A 330 4.76 -9.23 -8.09
C ARG A 330 6.07 -9.44 -8.85
N MET A 331 6.81 -10.50 -8.53
CA MET A 331 8.08 -10.83 -9.21
C MET A 331 7.88 -11.07 -10.70
N LEU A 332 6.81 -11.78 -11.09
CA LEU A 332 6.46 -11.97 -12.50
C LEU A 332 6.22 -10.62 -13.18
N VAL A 333 5.40 -9.76 -12.59
CA VAL A 333 5.07 -8.44 -13.17
C VAL A 333 6.31 -7.53 -13.25
N GLU A 334 7.20 -7.57 -12.27
CA GLU A 334 8.49 -6.86 -12.34
C GLU A 334 9.35 -7.37 -13.50
N ALA A 335 9.38 -8.69 -13.73
CA ALA A 335 10.08 -9.31 -14.87
C ALA A 335 9.43 -8.93 -16.21
N MET A 336 8.10 -8.79 -16.27
CA MET A 336 7.39 -8.32 -17.48
C MET A 336 7.89 -6.93 -17.94
N ILE A 337 8.41 -6.12 -17.02
CA ILE A 337 8.88 -4.76 -17.30
C ILE A 337 10.40 -4.74 -17.48
N GLY A 338 11.15 -5.35 -16.57
CA GLY A 338 12.60 -5.28 -16.55
C GLY A 338 13.28 -6.17 -17.59
N THR A 339 12.72 -7.34 -17.88
CA THR A 339 13.35 -8.40 -18.68
C THR A 339 12.45 -8.92 -19.81
N ALA A 340 11.54 -8.05 -20.30
CA ALA A 340 10.57 -8.33 -21.37
C ALA A 340 11.15 -8.91 -22.68
N LYS A 341 12.46 -8.78 -22.91
CA LYS A 341 13.14 -9.27 -24.13
C LYS A 341 13.88 -10.59 -23.96
N GLN A 342 13.82 -11.16 -22.77
CA GLN A 342 14.49 -12.41 -22.48
C GLN A 342 13.50 -13.56 -22.60
N GLU A 343 14.01 -14.71 -23.01
CA GLU A 343 13.24 -15.94 -22.98
C GLU A 343 12.68 -16.17 -21.58
N HIS A 344 11.37 -16.43 -21.51
CA HIS A 344 10.63 -16.57 -20.26
C HIS A 344 10.83 -15.44 -19.24
N LEU A 345 11.09 -14.20 -19.71
CA LEU A 345 11.39 -13.04 -18.88
C LEU A 345 12.63 -13.21 -17.99
N GLY A 346 13.55 -14.11 -18.34
CA GLY A 346 14.73 -14.41 -17.52
C GLY A 346 14.42 -15.19 -16.24
N ILE A 347 13.21 -15.74 -16.11
CA ILE A 347 12.81 -16.55 -14.94
C ILE A 347 13.37 -17.97 -15.09
N GLU A 348 14.26 -18.34 -14.18
CA GLU A 348 14.88 -19.67 -14.12
C GLU A 348 14.14 -20.62 -13.15
N GLY A 349 14.38 -21.93 -13.30
CA GLY A 349 13.81 -22.95 -12.44
C GLY A 349 12.31 -23.22 -12.66
N SER A 350 11.66 -23.76 -11.62
CA SER A 350 10.25 -24.19 -11.63
C SER A 350 9.47 -23.62 -10.44
N GLY A 351 9.83 -22.41 -10.01
CA GLY A 351 9.17 -21.70 -8.92
C GLY A 351 7.73 -21.25 -9.25
N PRO A 352 6.99 -20.73 -8.25
CA PRO A 352 5.61 -20.27 -8.44
C PRO A 352 5.46 -19.15 -9.48
N ASP A 353 6.47 -18.30 -9.65
CA ASP A 353 6.58 -17.27 -10.68
C ASP A 353 6.71 -17.85 -12.09
N LYS A 354 7.53 -18.90 -12.27
CA LYS A 354 7.63 -19.64 -13.54
C LYS A 354 6.31 -20.31 -13.90
N THR A 355 5.67 -20.99 -12.94
CA THR A 355 4.37 -21.63 -13.19
C THR A 355 3.31 -20.59 -13.55
N LEU A 356 3.33 -19.42 -12.91
CA LEU A 356 2.47 -18.30 -13.26
C LEU A 356 2.69 -17.84 -14.70
N TYR A 357 3.95 -17.57 -15.08
CA TYR A 357 4.32 -17.22 -16.45
C TYR A 357 3.76 -18.23 -17.47
N ARG A 358 4.00 -19.53 -17.24
CA ARG A 358 3.60 -20.60 -18.16
C ARG A 358 2.08 -20.70 -18.31
N THR A 359 1.36 -20.62 -17.19
CA THR A 359 -0.10 -20.80 -17.15
C THR A 359 -0.90 -19.55 -17.53
N THR A 360 -0.23 -18.42 -17.76
CA THR A 360 -0.86 -17.15 -18.16
C THR A 360 -0.25 -16.61 -19.46
N LEU A 361 0.94 -16.02 -19.40
CA LEU A 361 1.54 -15.32 -20.54
C LEU A 361 1.89 -16.27 -21.69
N GLU A 362 2.53 -17.40 -21.40
CA GLU A 362 2.94 -18.37 -22.43
C GLU A 362 1.73 -19.12 -23.01
N ALA A 363 0.85 -19.64 -22.14
CA ALA A 363 -0.35 -20.40 -22.57
C ALA A 363 -1.29 -19.60 -23.47
N PHE A 364 -1.35 -18.28 -23.31
CA PHE A 364 -2.16 -17.40 -24.15
C PHE A 364 -1.37 -16.73 -25.29
N GLY A 365 -0.05 -16.98 -25.36
CA GLY A 365 0.83 -16.42 -26.38
C GLY A 365 1.06 -14.91 -26.25
N LEU A 366 0.86 -14.35 -25.05
CA LEU A 366 1.03 -12.92 -24.77
C LEU A 366 2.51 -12.50 -24.72
N HIS A 367 3.41 -13.44 -24.46
CA HIS A 367 4.86 -13.25 -24.51
C HIS A 367 5.50 -14.39 -25.29
N ARG A 368 6.15 -14.06 -26.42
CA ARG A 368 6.67 -15.05 -27.36
C ARG A 368 7.86 -14.52 -28.16
N ASP A 369 8.60 -15.43 -28.76
CA ASP A 369 9.60 -15.10 -29.78
C ASP A 369 8.90 -14.79 -31.11
N THR A 370 9.14 -13.59 -31.65
CA THR A 370 8.61 -13.14 -32.94
C THR A 370 9.63 -13.23 -34.08
N GLY A 371 10.80 -13.84 -33.83
CA GLY A 371 11.93 -13.96 -34.75
C GLY A 371 12.89 -12.78 -34.69
N ASN A 372 12.45 -11.64 -34.13
CA ASN A 372 13.29 -10.47 -33.83
C ASN A 372 13.70 -10.40 -32.34
N GLY A 373 13.42 -11.47 -31.59
CA GLY A 373 13.56 -11.54 -30.14
C GLY A 373 12.23 -11.77 -29.43
N TRP A 374 12.31 -11.92 -28.11
CA TRP A 374 11.13 -12.07 -27.26
C TRP A 374 10.44 -10.72 -27.07
N GLU A 375 9.13 -10.70 -27.22
CA GLU A 375 8.31 -9.51 -26.99
C GLU A 375 6.89 -9.86 -26.52
N PHE A 376 6.20 -8.85 -26.00
CA PHE A 376 4.78 -8.93 -25.71
C PHE A 376 3.96 -8.62 -26.96
N ALA A 377 2.91 -9.40 -27.19
CA ALA A 377 2.03 -9.24 -28.34
C ALA A 377 0.59 -9.62 -28.00
N GLU A 378 -0.34 -9.31 -28.91
CA GLU A 378 -1.72 -9.78 -28.84
C GLU A 378 -1.80 -11.31 -28.76
N PRO A 379 -2.80 -11.87 -28.07
CA PRO A 379 -2.89 -13.30 -27.83
C PRO A 379 -3.04 -14.09 -29.14
N THR A 380 -2.36 -15.23 -29.23
CA THR A 380 -2.57 -16.21 -30.31
C THR A 380 -3.63 -17.25 -29.96
N ASN A 381 -3.94 -17.40 -28.67
CA ASN A 381 -4.91 -18.37 -28.20
C ASN A 381 -6.34 -17.82 -28.36
N SER A 382 -7.13 -18.46 -29.23
CA SER A 382 -8.52 -18.06 -29.49
C SER A 382 -9.41 -18.02 -28.24
N LYS A 383 -9.13 -18.87 -27.23
CA LYS A 383 -9.89 -18.87 -25.96
C LYS A 383 -9.60 -17.67 -25.07
N PHE A 384 -8.53 -16.93 -25.34
CA PHE A 384 -8.19 -15.70 -24.60
C PHE A 384 -8.63 -14.43 -25.32
N VAL A 385 -8.99 -14.53 -26.61
CA VAL A 385 -9.46 -13.39 -27.41
C VAL A 385 -10.60 -12.62 -26.74
N PRO A 386 -11.66 -13.25 -26.17
CA PRO A 386 -12.72 -12.51 -25.48
C PRO A 386 -12.22 -11.69 -24.29
N THR A 387 -11.26 -12.24 -23.53
CA THR A 387 -10.62 -11.52 -22.43
C THR A 387 -9.82 -10.32 -22.94
N TRP A 388 -9.04 -10.52 -23.99
CA TRP A 388 -8.24 -9.45 -24.58
C TRP A 388 -9.11 -8.34 -25.15
N GLU A 389 -10.14 -8.67 -25.93
CA GLU A 389 -11.11 -7.71 -26.46
C GLU A 389 -11.81 -6.92 -25.36
N ALA A 390 -12.18 -7.57 -24.25
CA ALA A 390 -12.77 -6.87 -23.11
C ALA A 390 -11.79 -5.87 -22.48
N ILE A 391 -10.52 -6.25 -22.31
CA ILE A 391 -9.47 -5.35 -21.81
C ILE A 391 -9.26 -4.21 -22.80
N SER A 392 -9.06 -4.50 -24.09
CA SER A 392 -8.86 -3.50 -25.14
C SER A 392 -10.04 -2.54 -25.26
N ARG A 393 -11.28 -3.02 -25.11
CA ARG A 393 -12.49 -2.18 -25.09
C ARG A 393 -12.46 -1.21 -23.91
N GLN A 394 -12.18 -1.68 -22.69
CA GLN A 394 -12.10 -0.81 -21.51
C GLN A 394 -10.99 0.24 -21.62
N LEU A 395 -9.85 -0.16 -22.20
CA LEU A 395 -8.77 0.77 -22.48
C LEU A 395 -9.19 1.80 -23.54
N SER A 396 -9.89 1.40 -24.59
CA SER A 396 -10.36 2.31 -25.66
C SER A 396 -11.47 3.26 -25.20
N GLU A 397 -12.38 2.79 -24.34
CA GLU A 397 -13.44 3.59 -23.72
C GLU A 397 -12.85 4.68 -22.81
N ALA A 398 -11.64 4.46 -22.26
CA ALA A 398 -10.88 5.44 -21.49
C ALA A 398 -10.27 6.59 -22.33
N SER A 399 -10.77 6.82 -23.54
CA SER A 399 -10.34 7.92 -24.42
C SER A 399 -10.90 9.28 -24.00
N THR A 400 -12.11 9.31 -23.44
CA THR A 400 -12.78 10.56 -23.01
C THR A 400 -12.59 10.83 -21.52
N ASN A 401 -12.75 9.80 -20.69
CA ASN A 401 -12.59 9.87 -19.24
C ASN A 401 -11.55 8.85 -18.79
N ARG A 402 -10.82 9.17 -17.71
CA ARG A 402 -9.92 8.21 -17.09
C ARG A 402 -10.74 7.08 -16.46
N ILE A 403 -10.25 5.84 -16.55
CA ILE A 403 -10.87 4.68 -15.92
C ILE A 403 -10.00 4.19 -14.76
N GLN A 404 -10.60 3.89 -13.61
CA GLN A 404 -9.85 3.35 -12.48
C GLN A 404 -9.50 1.88 -12.70
N VAL A 405 -8.29 1.48 -12.30
CA VAL A 405 -7.81 0.11 -12.47
C VAL A 405 -8.69 -0.91 -11.71
N ASP A 406 -9.18 -0.55 -10.52
CA ASP A 406 -10.09 -1.43 -9.76
C ASP A 406 -11.46 -1.63 -10.45
N GLN A 407 -11.92 -0.64 -11.23
CA GLN A 407 -13.15 -0.78 -12.03
C GLN A 407 -12.93 -1.78 -13.17
N ILE A 408 -11.78 -1.73 -13.85
CA ILE A 408 -11.40 -2.72 -14.87
C ILE A 408 -11.36 -4.12 -14.25
N TYR A 409 -10.71 -4.29 -13.10
CA TYR A 409 -10.68 -5.60 -12.41
C TYR A 409 -12.07 -6.11 -12.05
N SER A 410 -12.96 -5.21 -11.64
CA SER A 410 -14.35 -5.54 -11.29
C SER A 410 -15.13 -6.01 -12.52
N GLN A 411 -15.02 -5.33 -13.65
CA GLN A 411 -15.66 -5.76 -14.90
C GLN A 411 -15.06 -7.05 -15.48
N LEU A 412 -13.75 -7.26 -15.38
CA LEU A 412 -13.14 -8.53 -15.78
C LEU A 412 -13.63 -9.69 -14.91
N ALA A 413 -13.96 -9.41 -13.63
CA ALA A 413 -14.49 -10.39 -12.70
C ALA A 413 -15.99 -10.68 -12.89
N SER A 414 -16.71 -9.90 -13.69
CA SER A 414 -18.12 -10.18 -14.00
C SER A 414 -18.26 -11.22 -15.12
N PRO A 415 -19.40 -11.93 -15.19
CA PRO A 415 -19.79 -12.68 -16.40
C PRO A 415 -19.69 -11.81 -17.66
N PRO A 416 -19.33 -12.37 -18.84
CA PRO A 416 -19.06 -13.78 -19.10
C PRO A 416 -17.62 -14.25 -18.82
N LEU A 417 -16.73 -13.36 -18.37
CA LEU A 417 -15.31 -13.68 -18.18
C LEU A 417 -14.99 -14.24 -16.80
N GLY A 418 -15.51 -13.61 -15.74
CA GLY A 418 -15.31 -14.06 -14.37
C GLY A 418 -13.85 -14.15 -13.92
N ILE A 419 -12.94 -13.34 -14.46
CA ILE A 419 -11.51 -13.44 -14.16
C ILE A 419 -11.25 -13.12 -12.70
N ARG A 420 -10.45 -13.96 -12.04
CA ARG A 420 -10.13 -13.78 -10.63
C ARG A 420 -9.19 -12.58 -10.43
N ARG A 421 -9.46 -11.77 -9.40
CA ARG A 421 -8.64 -10.60 -9.02
C ARG A 421 -7.17 -10.94 -8.75
N GLY A 422 -6.85 -12.17 -8.35
CA GLY A 422 -5.48 -12.64 -8.20
C GLY A 422 -4.65 -12.57 -9.49
N ILE A 423 -5.25 -12.87 -10.64
CA ILE A 423 -4.58 -12.98 -11.96
C ILE A 423 -4.85 -11.81 -12.89
N ALA A 424 -5.95 -11.09 -12.73
CA ALA A 424 -6.31 -9.93 -13.56
C ALA A 424 -5.16 -8.91 -13.76
N PRO A 425 -4.30 -8.61 -12.76
CA PRO A 425 -3.18 -7.70 -12.96
C PRO A 425 -2.19 -8.15 -14.03
N ILE A 426 -1.95 -9.46 -14.19
CA ILE A 426 -1.01 -9.98 -15.19
C ILE A 426 -1.50 -9.63 -16.60
N PHE A 427 -2.81 -9.82 -16.86
CA PHE A 427 -3.39 -9.55 -18.17
C PHE A 427 -3.49 -8.06 -18.46
N LEU A 428 -3.91 -7.26 -17.47
CA LEU A 428 -3.98 -5.81 -17.65
C LEU A 428 -2.59 -5.22 -17.93
N ILE A 429 -1.55 -5.67 -17.22
CA ILE A 429 -0.19 -5.16 -17.41
C ILE A 429 0.38 -5.63 -18.76
N ALA A 430 0.08 -6.86 -19.20
CA ALA A 430 0.44 -7.30 -20.54
C ALA A 430 -0.19 -6.39 -21.61
N ALA A 431 -1.48 -6.04 -21.47
CA ALA A 431 -2.15 -5.11 -22.37
C ALA A 431 -1.55 -3.68 -22.33
N ILE A 432 -1.21 -3.19 -21.13
CA ILE A 432 -0.51 -1.89 -20.97
C ILE A 432 0.84 -1.91 -21.67
N ILE A 433 1.61 -3.01 -21.58
CA ILE A 433 2.92 -3.13 -22.24
C ILE A 433 2.75 -3.14 -23.77
N VAL A 434 1.78 -3.89 -24.30
CA VAL A 434 1.50 -3.95 -25.75
C VAL A 434 1.06 -2.58 -26.29
N HIS A 435 0.28 -1.82 -25.51
CA HIS A 435 -0.22 -0.50 -25.88
C HIS A 435 0.47 0.64 -25.11
N VAL A 436 1.75 0.47 -24.73
CA VAL A 436 2.47 1.42 -23.86
C VAL A 436 2.55 2.83 -24.44
N ASP A 437 2.54 2.93 -25.78
CA ASP A 437 2.59 4.18 -26.52
C ASP A 437 1.23 4.89 -26.59
N GLU A 438 0.15 4.21 -26.22
CA GLU A 438 -1.22 4.71 -26.32
C GLU A 438 -1.91 4.88 -24.96
N ILE A 439 -1.40 4.27 -23.88
CA ILE A 439 -2.04 4.28 -22.56
C ILE A 439 -1.19 5.03 -21.55
N ALA A 440 -1.73 6.13 -21.00
CA ALA A 440 -1.13 6.78 -19.85
C ALA A 440 -1.63 6.14 -18.55
N LEU A 441 -0.70 5.96 -17.62
CA LEU A 441 -0.98 5.58 -16.25
C LEU A 441 -0.90 6.82 -15.34
N TYR A 442 -1.91 6.99 -14.50
CA TYR A 442 -1.98 8.03 -13.48
C TYR A 442 -2.00 7.41 -12.10
N GLU A 443 -1.43 8.12 -11.13
CA GLU A 443 -1.54 7.80 -9.72
C GLU A 443 -1.96 9.05 -8.96
N ASN A 444 -3.08 8.99 -8.24
CA ASN A 444 -3.68 10.14 -7.54
C ASN A 444 -3.77 11.39 -8.44
N GLY A 445 -4.21 11.21 -9.68
CA GLY A 445 -4.34 12.28 -10.66
C GLY A 445 -3.06 12.66 -11.41
N THR A 446 -1.88 12.22 -10.96
CA THR A 446 -0.57 12.61 -11.51
C THR A 446 -0.10 11.62 -12.57
N PHE A 447 0.29 12.12 -13.75
CA PHE A 447 0.82 11.29 -14.85
C PHE A 447 2.13 10.60 -14.45
N ARG A 448 2.25 9.31 -14.77
CA ARG A 448 3.44 8.51 -14.51
C ARG A 448 4.09 8.12 -15.84
N PRO A 449 5.21 8.77 -16.23
CA PRO A 449 5.80 8.61 -17.56
C PRO A 449 6.51 7.26 -17.77
N ARG A 450 6.86 6.58 -16.68
CA ARG A 450 7.58 5.31 -16.69
C ARG A 450 6.88 4.30 -15.80
N LEU A 451 6.70 3.10 -16.33
CA LEU A 451 6.31 1.93 -15.56
C LEU A 451 7.57 1.34 -14.92
N ASP A 452 7.73 1.49 -13.60
CA ASP A 452 8.85 0.89 -12.85
C ASP A 452 8.35 0.01 -11.71
N ASN A 453 9.27 -0.76 -11.10
CA ASN A 453 8.94 -1.74 -10.08
C ASN A 453 8.24 -1.11 -8.86
N ALA A 454 8.68 0.09 -8.45
CA ALA A 454 8.08 0.81 -7.33
C ALA A 454 6.65 1.30 -7.64
N LEU A 455 6.37 1.68 -8.89
CA LEU A 455 5.03 2.01 -9.34
C LEU A 455 4.13 0.78 -9.38
N ILE A 456 4.63 -0.34 -9.90
CA ILE A 456 3.89 -1.61 -9.94
C ILE A 456 3.55 -2.12 -8.55
N GLU A 457 4.48 -2.07 -7.61
CA GLU A 457 4.21 -2.53 -6.25
C GLU A 457 3.04 -1.75 -5.62
N ARG A 458 3.01 -0.43 -5.83
CA ARG A 458 1.90 0.43 -5.39
C ARG A 458 0.61 0.15 -6.14
N LEU A 459 0.67 -0.06 -7.47
CA LEU A 459 -0.47 -0.43 -8.31
C LEU A 459 -1.12 -1.74 -7.85
N LEU A 460 -0.31 -2.77 -7.62
CA LEU A 460 -0.80 -4.09 -7.18
C LEU A 460 -1.39 -4.06 -5.77
N ARG A 461 -0.92 -3.15 -4.92
CA ARG A 461 -1.39 -3.00 -3.53
C ARG A 461 -2.65 -2.14 -3.44
N ASN A 462 -2.73 -1.06 -4.21
CA ASN A 462 -3.80 -0.07 -4.14
C ASN A 462 -4.31 0.33 -5.54
N PRO A 463 -4.92 -0.59 -6.32
CA PRO A 463 -5.34 -0.32 -7.70
C PRO A 463 -6.38 0.80 -7.82
N GLN A 464 -7.15 1.08 -6.78
CA GLN A 464 -8.13 2.17 -6.74
C GLN A 464 -7.51 3.58 -6.85
N ASN A 465 -6.21 3.73 -6.55
CA ASN A 465 -5.50 5.00 -6.66
C ASN A 465 -4.93 5.25 -8.07
N PHE A 466 -5.12 4.31 -8.98
CA PHE A 466 -4.56 4.33 -10.32
C PHE A 466 -5.64 4.42 -11.38
N GLU A 467 -5.37 5.22 -12.39
CA GLU A 467 -6.28 5.46 -13.50
C GLU A 467 -5.54 5.31 -14.83
N LEU A 468 -6.25 4.85 -15.86
CA LEU A 468 -5.76 4.72 -17.22
C LEU A 468 -6.49 5.68 -18.14
N LYS A 469 -5.79 6.23 -19.14
CA LYS A 469 -6.38 7.02 -20.22
C LYS A 469 -5.73 6.63 -21.54
N HIS A 470 -6.55 6.42 -22.56
CA HIS A 470 -6.07 6.09 -23.91
C HIS A 470 -5.96 7.33 -24.79
N PHE A 471 -4.88 7.41 -25.56
CA PHE A 471 -4.56 8.52 -26.46
C PHE A 471 -4.56 8.03 -27.90
N ALA A 472 -5.72 8.08 -28.54
CA ALA A 472 -5.83 7.88 -29.98
C ALA A 472 -5.49 9.18 -30.72
N SER A 473 -4.24 9.37 -31.15
CA SER A 473 -3.83 10.48 -32.03
C SER A 473 -3.15 9.99 -33.30
N ARG A 474 -3.79 9.06 -34.01
CA ARG A 474 -3.22 8.36 -35.18
C ARG A 474 -3.41 9.09 -36.52
N THR A 475 -4.14 10.21 -36.56
CA THR A 475 -4.48 10.92 -37.81
C THR A 475 -4.48 12.44 -37.64
N GLY A 476 -4.30 13.17 -38.75
CA GLY A 476 -4.38 14.63 -38.81
C GLY A 476 -3.09 15.37 -38.43
N SER A 477 -3.19 16.69 -38.22
CA SER A 477 -2.04 17.58 -37.98
C SER A 477 -1.24 17.22 -36.71
N ARG A 478 -1.87 16.61 -35.70
CA ARG A 478 -1.20 16.11 -34.49
C ARG A 478 -0.21 14.99 -34.81
N ALA A 479 -0.59 14.04 -35.65
CA ALA A 479 0.29 12.93 -36.04
C ALA A 479 1.53 13.45 -36.80
N THR A 480 1.35 14.39 -37.74
CA THR A 480 2.47 15.00 -38.47
C THR A 480 3.45 15.73 -37.54
N LEU A 481 2.93 16.47 -36.56
CA LEU A 481 3.76 17.16 -35.56
C LEU A 481 4.53 16.17 -34.68
N LEU A 482 3.88 15.08 -34.24
CA LEU A 482 4.52 14.05 -33.42
C LEU A 482 5.71 13.41 -34.14
N VAL A 483 5.57 13.11 -35.44
CA VAL A 483 6.66 12.57 -36.25
C VAL A 483 7.85 13.52 -36.27
N ALA A 484 7.60 14.81 -36.57
CA ALA A 484 8.65 15.82 -36.59
C ALA A 484 9.35 15.99 -35.22
N LEU A 485 8.59 15.97 -34.12
CA LEU A 485 9.14 16.03 -32.76
C LEU A 485 9.99 14.81 -32.41
N THR A 486 9.53 13.61 -32.79
CA THR A 486 10.26 12.37 -32.53
C THR A 486 11.60 12.34 -33.27
N GLU A 487 11.62 12.84 -34.51
CA GLU A 487 12.84 12.96 -35.31
C GLU A 487 13.79 14.02 -34.76
N ARG A 488 13.30 15.24 -34.45
CA ARG A 488 14.15 16.35 -34.01
C ARG A 488 14.75 16.15 -32.62
N LEU A 489 14.01 15.52 -31.71
CA LEU A 489 14.45 15.26 -30.33
C LEU A 489 15.23 13.95 -30.18
N ASP A 490 15.50 13.23 -31.29
CA ASP A 490 16.11 11.89 -31.30
C ASP A 490 15.52 10.97 -30.20
N VAL A 491 14.19 10.89 -30.14
CA VAL A 491 13.50 10.02 -29.16
C VAL A 491 13.77 8.57 -29.54
N ARG A 492 14.89 8.05 -29.03
CA ARG A 492 15.57 6.83 -29.48
C ARG A 492 14.62 5.74 -29.96
N ARG A 493 14.75 5.36 -31.23
CA ARG A 493 14.28 4.08 -31.80
C ARG A 493 15.15 2.92 -31.29
N LYS A 494 15.28 2.73 -29.97
CA LYS A 494 16.14 1.64 -29.46
C LYS A 494 15.54 0.25 -29.67
N HIS A 495 14.23 0.13 -29.95
CA HIS A 495 13.55 -1.14 -30.19
C HIS A 495 12.30 -0.93 -31.08
N ALA A 496 12.50 -0.68 -32.37
CA ALA A 496 11.40 -0.74 -33.33
C ALA A 496 11.42 -2.13 -33.99
N SER A 497 10.44 -2.97 -33.66
CA SER A 497 10.06 -4.07 -34.54
C SER A 497 9.61 -3.48 -35.88
N VAL A 498 9.99 -4.16 -36.97
CA VAL A 498 9.64 -3.75 -38.33
C VAL A 498 8.12 -3.82 -38.48
N GLY A 499 7.45 -2.66 -38.55
CA GLY A 499 6.00 -2.59 -38.87
C GLY A 499 5.15 -1.57 -38.12
N VAL A 500 5.65 -0.88 -37.09
CA VAL A 500 4.86 0.14 -36.34
C VAL A 500 5.22 1.56 -36.82
N PRO A 501 4.28 2.38 -37.35
CA PRO A 501 4.49 3.82 -37.47
C PRO A 501 4.45 4.43 -36.05
N ALA A 502 5.52 5.07 -35.58
CA ALA A 502 5.89 6.47 -35.84
C ALA A 502 5.17 7.43 -34.86
N ALA A 503 5.91 7.85 -33.82
CA ALA A 503 5.61 8.98 -32.93
C ALA A 503 4.28 8.97 -32.15
N SER A 504 4.36 8.76 -30.84
CA SER A 504 3.23 8.88 -29.91
C SER A 504 3.37 10.07 -28.98
N VAL A 505 2.24 10.60 -28.52
CA VAL A 505 2.20 11.69 -27.51
C VAL A 505 2.96 11.26 -26.27
N LEU A 506 2.72 10.04 -25.78
CA LEU A 506 3.34 9.54 -24.56
C LEU A 506 4.84 9.39 -24.69
N ARG A 507 5.36 8.93 -25.84
CA ARG A 507 6.82 8.84 -26.03
C ARG A 507 7.50 10.20 -26.00
N VAL A 508 6.92 11.18 -26.68
CA VAL A 508 7.47 12.55 -26.70
C VAL A 508 7.40 13.14 -25.30
N VAL A 509 6.22 13.11 -24.65
CA VAL A 509 6.04 13.71 -23.32
C VAL A 509 6.88 12.98 -22.27
N SER A 510 6.92 11.65 -22.26
CA SER A 510 7.77 10.90 -21.33
C SER A 510 9.25 11.21 -21.54
N HIS A 511 9.70 11.42 -22.79
CA HIS A 511 11.08 11.86 -23.07
C HIS A 511 11.35 13.26 -22.49
N LEU A 512 10.46 14.23 -22.75
CA LEU A 512 10.58 15.60 -22.24
C LEU A 512 10.59 15.62 -20.70
N VAL A 513 9.62 14.97 -20.07
CA VAL A 513 9.52 14.92 -18.60
C VAL A 513 10.74 14.22 -18.02
N SER A 514 11.19 13.11 -18.60
CA SER A 514 12.39 12.40 -18.11
C SER A 514 13.63 13.28 -18.17
N ALA A 515 13.82 14.03 -19.28
CA ALA A 515 14.93 14.97 -19.43
C ALA A 515 14.90 16.08 -18.37
N ILE A 516 13.74 16.66 -18.08
CA ILE A 516 13.59 17.69 -17.04
C ILE A 516 13.78 17.13 -15.63
N THR A 517 13.31 15.91 -15.35
CA THR A 517 13.54 15.29 -14.04
C THR A 517 14.98 14.83 -13.82
N ALA A 518 15.75 14.63 -14.89
CA ALA A 518 17.14 14.24 -14.84
C ALA A 518 18.10 15.41 -14.53
N VAL A 519 17.70 16.66 -14.83
CA VAL A 519 18.53 17.82 -14.50
C VAL A 519 18.50 18.11 -12.98
N PRO A 520 19.59 18.66 -12.41
CA PRO A 520 19.66 18.98 -10.98
C PRO A 520 18.59 19.96 -10.52
N ARG A 521 18.29 19.94 -9.22
CA ARG A 521 17.24 20.77 -8.59
C ARG A 521 17.45 22.26 -8.86
N HIS A 522 18.69 22.73 -8.90
CA HIS A 522 19.00 24.12 -9.26
C HIS A 522 18.43 24.51 -10.63
N ILE A 523 18.64 23.67 -11.66
CA ILE A 523 18.13 23.94 -13.02
C ILE A 523 16.61 23.87 -13.09
N GLN A 524 15.98 23.04 -12.25
CA GLN A 524 14.52 22.98 -12.15
C GLN A 524 13.90 24.29 -11.62
N GLY A 525 14.66 25.10 -10.88
CA GLY A 525 14.19 26.34 -10.26
C GLY A 525 14.76 27.65 -10.82
N THR A 526 15.91 27.61 -11.51
CA THR A 526 16.65 28.82 -11.90
C THR A 526 15.89 29.75 -12.87
N LYS A 527 16.14 31.05 -12.79
CA LYS A 527 15.67 32.05 -13.77
C LYS A 527 16.72 32.38 -14.83
N HIS A 528 17.91 31.79 -14.76
CA HIS A 528 19.01 32.02 -15.71
C HIS A 528 18.90 31.16 -16.98
N LEU A 529 17.68 31.07 -17.52
CA LEU A 529 17.35 30.43 -18.79
C LEU A 529 16.56 31.44 -19.64
N SER A 530 16.43 31.18 -20.94
CA SER A 530 15.56 31.96 -21.81
C SER A 530 14.11 31.95 -21.30
N ALA A 531 13.36 33.03 -21.56
CA ALA A 531 11.96 33.13 -21.13
C ALA A 531 11.11 31.95 -21.62
N SER A 532 11.38 31.49 -22.84
CA SER A 532 10.73 30.32 -23.44
C SER A 532 11.11 29.02 -22.72
N ALA A 533 12.38 28.79 -22.40
CA ALA A 533 12.82 27.62 -21.65
C ALA A 533 12.25 27.58 -20.22
N VAL A 534 12.20 28.72 -19.53
CA VAL A 534 11.54 28.82 -18.21
C VAL A 534 10.06 28.43 -18.29
N ALA A 535 9.34 28.95 -19.30
CA ALA A 535 7.92 28.66 -19.49
C ALA A 535 7.69 27.17 -19.76
N VAL A 536 8.43 26.57 -20.69
CA VAL A 536 8.31 25.14 -21.04
C VAL A 536 8.68 24.25 -19.86
N ARG A 537 9.77 24.54 -19.16
CA ARG A 537 10.18 23.79 -17.97
C ARG A 537 9.09 23.78 -16.89
N ASN A 538 8.49 24.94 -16.61
CA ASN A 538 7.44 25.05 -15.60
C ASN A 538 6.19 24.25 -16.01
N GLU A 539 5.80 24.30 -17.28
CA GLU A 539 4.72 23.45 -17.82
C GLU A 539 5.08 21.95 -17.67
N LEU A 540 6.31 21.54 -18.00
CA LEU A 540 6.75 20.15 -17.88
C LEU A 540 6.81 19.63 -16.42
N LEU A 541 7.11 20.50 -15.45
CA LEU A 541 7.14 20.15 -14.02
C LEU A 541 5.74 20.08 -13.38
N THR A 542 4.77 20.81 -13.94
CA THR A 542 3.41 20.93 -13.38
C THR A 542 2.36 20.14 -14.16
N ALA A 543 2.69 19.66 -15.36
CA ALA A 543 1.76 19.01 -16.26
C ALA A 543 1.09 17.78 -15.65
N THR A 544 -0.24 17.76 -15.74
CA THR A 544 -1.09 16.64 -15.31
C THR A 544 -1.64 15.83 -16.48
N GLU A 545 -1.66 16.34 -17.71
CA GLU A 545 -2.23 15.67 -18.90
C GLU A 545 -1.28 15.79 -20.11
N PRO A 546 -0.77 14.67 -20.67
CA PRO A 546 0.22 14.67 -21.75
C PRO A 546 -0.22 15.36 -23.05
N ASP A 547 -1.47 15.17 -23.48
CA ASP A 547 -1.97 15.75 -24.73
C ASP A 547 -2.25 17.25 -24.62
N GLU A 548 -2.82 17.69 -23.50
CA GLU A 548 -3.00 19.11 -23.17
C GLU A 548 -1.64 19.81 -23.10
N LEU A 549 -0.65 19.19 -22.45
CA LEU A 549 0.71 19.71 -22.38
C LEU A 549 1.29 19.95 -23.78
N LEU A 550 1.28 18.91 -24.63
CA LEU A 550 1.97 18.95 -25.92
C LEU A 550 1.25 19.83 -26.95
N PHE A 551 -0.09 19.80 -26.98
CA PHE A 551 -0.86 20.46 -28.03
C PHE A 551 -1.47 21.80 -27.62
N LYS A 552 -1.45 22.16 -26.33
CA LYS A 552 -1.99 23.44 -25.86
C LYS A 552 -1.00 24.22 -24.99
N SER A 553 -0.48 23.65 -23.90
CA SER A 553 0.40 24.39 -22.98
C SER A 553 1.71 24.81 -23.63
N ILE A 554 2.45 23.87 -24.23
CA ILE A 554 3.74 24.16 -24.88
C ILE A 554 3.58 25.16 -26.04
N PRO A 555 2.64 24.99 -26.98
CA PRO A 555 2.42 26.00 -28.02
C PRO A 555 2.10 27.38 -27.45
N LYS A 556 1.28 27.47 -26.40
CA LYS A 556 0.97 28.76 -25.74
C LYS A 556 2.21 29.37 -25.07
N ALA A 557 3.07 28.58 -24.46
CA ALA A 557 4.32 29.04 -23.85
C ALA A 557 5.24 29.71 -24.89
N PHE A 558 5.17 29.27 -26.15
CA PHE A 558 5.88 29.88 -27.28
C PHE A 558 5.09 30.98 -28.02
N GLY A 559 3.89 31.32 -27.56
CA GLY A 559 3.01 32.29 -28.23
C GLY A 559 2.41 31.78 -29.56
N LEU A 560 2.38 30.46 -29.76
CA LEU A 560 1.83 29.80 -30.94
C LEU A 560 0.38 29.36 -30.71
N ARG A 561 -0.32 29.06 -31.82
CA ARG A 561 -1.69 28.54 -31.79
C ARG A 561 -1.72 27.13 -31.22
N THR A 562 -2.80 26.77 -30.55
CA THR A 562 -3.02 25.39 -30.07
C THR A 562 -3.22 24.44 -31.26
N VAL A 563 -2.68 23.24 -31.15
CA VAL A 563 -2.77 22.21 -32.19
C VAL A 563 -4.09 21.46 -32.04
N SER A 564 -5.04 21.78 -32.93
CA SER A 564 -6.35 21.14 -32.93
C SER A 564 -6.28 19.69 -33.46
N ALA A 565 -7.23 18.84 -33.05
CA ALA A 565 -7.31 17.46 -33.53
C ALA A 565 -7.89 17.36 -34.97
N THR A 566 -8.74 18.30 -35.38
CA THR A 566 -9.53 18.21 -36.63
C THR A 566 -9.24 19.31 -37.65
N ALA A 567 -8.77 20.49 -37.24
CA ALA A 567 -8.44 21.58 -38.14
C ALA A 567 -6.96 21.56 -38.55
N ASN A 568 -6.69 22.10 -39.75
CA ASN A 568 -5.36 22.12 -40.34
C ASN A 568 -4.43 23.06 -39.54
N TYR A 569 -3.34 22.51 -38.99
CA TYR A 569 -2.32 23.30 -38.30
C TYR A 569 -1.29 23.82 -39.31
N PRO A 570 -1.01 25.14 -39.38
CA PRO A 570 -0.11 25.70 -40.38
C PRO A 570 1.30 25.12 -40.29
N ARG A 571 1.84 24.70 -41.44
CA ARG A 571 3.15 24.03 -41.52
C ARG A 571 4.29 24.87 -40.93
N ALA A 572 4.24 26.19 -41.12
CA ALA A 572 5.21 27.13 -40.54
C ALA A 572 5.16 27.16 -39.00
N ASP A 573 3.96 27.13 -38.41
CA ASP A 573 3.79 27.10 -36.95
C ASP A 573 4.24 25.74 -36.38
N ALA A 574 4.05 24.65 -37.13
CA ALA A 574 4.55 23.32 -36.77
C ALA A 574 6.08 23.26 -36.73
N THR A 575 6.76 23.77 -37.77
CA THR A 575 8.23 23.81 -37.80
C THR A 575 8.79 24.68 -36.69
N ARG A 576 8.19 25.86 -36.44
CA ARG A 576 8.61 26.74 -35.32
C ARG A 576 8.47 26.07 -33.97
N LEU A 577 7.34 25.39 -33.73
CA LEU A 577 7.10 24.68 -32.47
C LEU A 577 8.14 23.59 -32.24
N VAL A 578 8.49 22.81 -33.27
CA VAL A 578 9.48 21.72 -33.18
C VAL A 578 10.86 22.26 -32.85
N GLU A 579 11.33 23.29 -33.57
CA GLU A 579 12.66 23.87 -33.33
C GLU A 579 12.73 24.58 -31.98
N GLN A 580 11.73 25.41 -31.64
CA GLN A 580 11.74 26.13 -30.36
C GLN A 580 11.67 25.19 -29.15
N LEU A 581 10.96 24.06 -29.26
CA LEU A 581 10.93 23.05 -28.21
C LEU A 581 12.27 22.31 -28.09
N ALA A 582 12.91 21.99 -29.21
CA ALA A 582 14.23 21.36 -29.20
C ALA A 582 15.29 22.31 -28.60
N ASP A 583 15.34 23.56 -29.05
CA ASP A 583 16.27 24.57 -28.55
C ASP A 583 16.08 24.81 -27.04
N ALA A 584 14.83 24.90 -26.58
CA ALA A 584 14.53 25.06 -25.15
C ALA A 584 14.97 23.84 -24.33
N LEU A 585 14.79 22.62 -24.86
CA LEU A 585 15.21 21.41 -24.18
C LEU A 585 16.74 21.29 -24.12
N ASP A 586 17.42 21.56 -25.24
CA ASP A 586 18.88 21.57 -25.34
C ASP A 586 19.48 22.61 -24.38
N GLU A 587 18.89 23.79 -24.28
CA GLU A 587 19.26 24.83 -23.31
C GLU A 587 19.16 24.32 -21.86
N ILE A 588 18.03 23.69 -21.50
CA ILE A 588 17.82 23.19 -20.13
C ILE A 588 18.82 22.07 -19.78
N ILE A 589 19.06 21.13 -20.71
CA ILE A 589 19.99 20.03 -20.51
C ILE A 589 21.44 20.55 -20.39
N ALA A 590 21.82 21.52 -21.21
CA ALA A 590 23.16 22.12 -21.19
C ALA A 590 23.40 23.10 -20.03
N ALA A 591 22.33 23.54 -19.32
CA ALA A 591 22.43 24.58 -18.31
C ALA A 591 23.34 24.22 -17.13
N TYR A 592 23.30 22.96 -16.65
CA TYR A 592 24.13 22.54 -15.52
C TYR A 592 25.61 22.42 -15.87
N PRO A 593 26.02 21.71 -16.95
CA PRO A 593 27.41 21.72 -17.41
C PRO A 593 27.93 23.13 -17.67
N THR A 594 27.11 23.99 -18.29
CA THR A 594 27.48 25.40 -18.54
C THR A 594 27.69 26.18 -17.25
N LEU A 595 26.89 25.90 -16.20
CA LEU A 595 27.11 26.49 -14.87
C LEU A 595 28.46 26.07 -14.30
N LEU A 596 28.81 24.77 -14.34
CA LEU A 596 30.08 24.28 -13.82
C LEU A 596 31.29 24.90 -14.54
N GLU A 597 31.24 25.02 -15.86
CA GLU A 597 32.29 25.70 -16.63
C GLU A 597 32.42 27.19 -16.28
N ARG A 598 31.30 27.87 -16.03
CA ARG A 598 31.31 29.26 -15.55
C ARG A 598 31.93 29.38 -14.16
N LEU A 599 31.58 28.49 -13.23
CA LEU A 599 32.19 28.46 -11.90
C LEU A 599 33.70 28.22 -11.99
N ARG A 600 34.13 27.33 -12.88
CA ARG A 600 35.55 27.05 -13.13
C ARG A 600 36.29 28.29 -13.64
N THR A 601 35.68 29.01 -14.59
CA THR A 601 36.23 30.25 -15.16
C THR A 601 36.30 31.36 -14.12
N GLU A 602 35.22 31.57 -13.36
CA GLU A 602 35.19 32.58 -12.28
C GLU A 602 36.25 32.29 -11.21
N LEU A 603 36.44 31.03 -10.84
CA LEU A 603 37.47 30.61 -9.89
C LEU A 603 38.87 30.87 -10.45
N ALA A 604 39.11 30.52 -11.72
CA ALA A 604 40.38 30.75 -12.41
C ALA A 604 40.74 32.23 -12.44
N ASP A 605 39.77 33.08 -12.82
CA ASP A 605 39.94 34.53 -12.91
C ASP A 605 40.18 35.14 -11.52
N ALA A 606 39.35 34.78 -10.53
CA ALA A 606 39.45 35.32 -9.19
C ALA A 606 40.80 34.98 -8.52
N LEU A 607 41.31 33.76 -8.71
CA LEU A 607 42.59 33.33 -8.16
C LEU A 607 43.77 33.54 -9.12
N ARG A 608 43.55 34.13 -10.30
CA ARG A 608 44.58 34.36 -11.33
C ARG A 608 45.34 33.08 -11.72
N ALA A 609 44.62 31.99 -11.97
CA ALA A 609 45.17 30.70 -12.37
C ALA A 609 44.83 30.38 -13.84
N PRO A 610 45.67 29.60 -14.54
CA PRO A 610 45.31 29.09 -15.85
C PRO A 610 44.13 28.10 -15.75
N LEU A 611 43.27 28.10 -16.77
CA LEU A 611 42.14 27.17 -16.90
C LEU A 611 42.60 25.72 -17.15
N GLU A 612 43.69 25.55 -17.90
CA GLU A 612 44.32 24.24 -18.10
C GLU A 612 44.92 23.74 -16.79
N GLN A 613 44.59 22.50 -16.41
CA GLN A 613 45.07 21.86 -15.19
C GLN A 613 44.82 22.69 -13.91
N ILE A 614 43.73 23.48 -13.89
CA ILE A 614 43.39 24.41 -12.80
C ILE A 614 43.47 23.76 -11.41
N GLN A 615 42.98 22.52 -11.26
CA GLN A 615 43.02 21.78 -9.99
C GLN A 615 44.46 21.60 -9.49
N GLN A 616 45.38 21.20 -10.36
CA GLN A 616 46.78 20.95 -10.02
C GLN A 616 47.49 22.27 -9.66
N HIS A 617 47.25 23.31 -10.46
CA HIS A 617 47.80 24.65 -10.21
C HIS A 617 47.33 25.23 -8.88
N LEU A 618 46.03 25.19 -8.60
CA LEU A 618 45.47 25.73 -7.36
C LEU A 618 45.81 24.87 -6.14
N ALA A 619 45.87 23.54 -6.27
CA ALA A 619 46.31 22.66 -5.18
C ALA A 619 47.76 22.94 -4.77
N ALA A 620 48.66 23.12 -5.75
CA ALA A 620 50.06 23.45 -5.49
C ALA A 620 50.23 24.81 -4.78
N ARG A 621 49.38 25.79 -5.13
CA ARG A 621 49.33 27.12 -4.52
C ARG A 621 48.69 27.14 -3.14
N ALA A 622 47.70 26.28 -2.90
CA ALA A 622 46.99 26.18 -1.63
C ALA A 622 47.73 25.33 -0.59
N ALA A 623 48.49 24.30 -0.99
CA ALA A 623 49.20 23.41 -0.06
C ALA A 623 50.15 24.13 0.93
N PRO A 624 50.90 25.19 0.55
CA PRO A 624 51.69 26.00 1.48
C PRO A 624 50.90 26.69 2.59
N LEU A 625 49.63 27.02 2.32
CA LEU A 625 48.75 27.76 3.23
C LEU A 625 48.00 26.82 4.19
N ASP A 626 48.02 25.52 3.92
CA ASP A 626 47.37 24.54 4.77
C ASP A 626 48.00 24.50 6.18
N GLY A 627 47.15 24.50 7.20
CA GLY A 627 47.56 24.62 8.60
C GLY A 627 47.98 26.02 9.07
N GLN A 628 48.13 27.01 8.18
CA GLN A 628 48.55 28.38 8.52
C GLN A 628 47.39 29.39 8.56
N VAL A 629 46.22 29.01 8.06
CA VAL A 629 45.04 29.89 7.96
C VAL A 629 44.13 29.77 9.19
N ILE A 630 43.88 30.90 9.87
CA ILE A 630 42.95 31.00 11.02
C ILE A 630 41.51 31.27 10.56
N ASN A 631 41.32 32.08 9.50
CA ASN A 631 39.98 32.42 9.01
C ASN A 631 39.22 31.14 8.58
N PRO A 632 38.07 30.82 9.20
CA PRO A 632 37.36 29.57 8.93
C PRO A 632 36.93 29.36 7.48
N ASN A 633 36.52 30.43 6.78
CA ASN A 633 36.04 30.33 5.40
C ASN A 633 37.20 30.14 4.42
N LEU A 634 38.31 30.84 4.66
CA LEU A 634 39.51 30.64 3.85
C LEU A 634 40.14 29.26 4.10
N LYS A 635 40.08 28.75 5.33
CA LYS A 635 40.51 27.38 5.65
C LYS A 635 39.72 26.33 4.88
N LYS A 636 38.40 26.52 4.73
CA LYS A 636 37.55 25.66 3.89
C LYS A 636 37.95 25.73 2.42
N LEU A 637 38.22 26.93 1.89
CA LEU A 637 38.69 27.09 0.51
C LEU A 637 40.02 26.37 0.29
N VAL A 638 41.02 26.58 1.17
CA VAL A 638 42.33 25.91 1.06
C VAL A 638 42.18 24.39 1.11
N ALA A 639 41.40 23.87 2.06
CA ALA A 639 41.11 22.44 2.16
C ALA A 639 40.37 21.90 0.93
N ALA A 640 39.50 22.71 0.31
CA ALA A 640 38.78 22.31 -0.90
C ALA A 640 39.68 22.26 -2.13
N LEU A 641 40.61 23.23 -2.25
CA LEU A 641 41.58 23.28 -3.35
C LEU A 641 42.62 22.14 -3.26
N THR A 642 43.00 21.71 -2.05
CA THR A 642 43.96 20.61 -1.84
C THR A 642 43.32 19.22 -1.83
N ALA A 643 41.99 19.13 -1.85
CA ALA A 643 41.27 17.86 -1.86
C ALA A 643 41.53 17.07 -3.15
N LYS A 644 41.84 15.77 -2.99
CA LYS A 644 42.04 14.84 -4.10
C LYS A 644 40.70 14.28 -4.56
N ILE A 645 40.02 15.02 -5.43
CA ILE A 645 38.77 14.61 -6.07
C ILE A 645 39.06 14.27 -7.53
N GLU A 646 38.57 13.10 -7.96
CA GLU A 646 38.67 12.66 -9.34
C GLU A 646 37.59 13.33 -10.20
N GLY A 647 38.01 13.94 -11.31
CA GLY A 647 37.13 14.60 -12.27
C GLY A 647 36.95 16.10 -12.01
N ASP A 648 37.11 16.90 -13.06
CA ASP A 648 37.03 18.36 -12.99
C ASP A 648 35.65 18.85 -12.52
N GLU A 649 34.56 18.19 -12.97
CA GLU A 649 33.18 18.53 -12.60
C GLU A 649 32.90 18.28 -11.11
N GLN A 650 33.26 17.10 -10.61
CA GLN A 650 33.08 16.75 -9.19
C GLN A 650 33.94 17.64 -8.29
N TRP A 651 35.15 17.99 -8.75
CA TRP A 651 36.05 18.87 -8.02
C TRP A 651 35.49 20.30 -7.95
N ILE A 652 35.04 20.89 -9.07
CA ILE A 652 34.48 22.25 -9.05
C ILE A 652 33.19 22.32 -8.22
N GLU A 653 32.36 21.27 -8.25
CA GLU A 653 31.18 21.17 -7.38
C GLU A 653 31.56 21.22 -5.89
N TYR A 654 32.60 20.48 -5.51
CA TYR A 654 33.07 20.44 -4.13
C TYR A 654 33.69 21.79 -3.69
N VAL A 655 34.48 22.42 -4.55
CA VAL A 655 35.03 23.75 -4.27
C VAL A 655 33.92 24.78 -4.13
N ALA A 656 32.96 24.77 -5.05
CA ALA A 656 31.81 25.66 -5.02
C ALA A 656 30.93 25.46 -3.77
N MET A 657 30.71 24.22 -3.35
CA MET A 657 30.00 23.89 -2.11
C MET A 657 30.69 24.51 -0.89
N ASN A 658 32.02 24.44 -0.81
CA ASN A 658 32.78 24.96 0.32
C ASN A 658 32.79 26.50 0.37
N ILE A 659 32.76 27.16 -0.79
CA ILE A 659 32.65 28.62 -0.89
C ILE A 659 31.24 29.09 -0.54
N ALA A 660 30.19 28.41 -1.02
CA ALA A 660 28.79 28.82 -0.84
C ALA A 660 28.14 28.34 0.47
N GLY A 661 28.93 28.04 1.51
CA GLY A 661 28.39 27.73 2.84
C GLY A 661 27.88 26.30 3.04
N GLY A 662 28.26 25.36 2.18
CA GLY A 662 28.07 23.91 2.38
C GLY A 662 26.99 23.25 1.51
N THR A 663 26.22 24.02 0.74
CA THR A 663 25.24 23.47 -0.22
C THR A 663 25.91 23.21 -1.56
N PRO A 664 25.80 22.02 -2.17
CA PRO A 664 26.39 21.74 -3.48
C PRO A 664 25.62 22.44 -4.62
N PRO A 665 26.28 22.80 -5.74
CA PRO A 665 25.65 23.52 -6.85
C PRO A 665 24.39 22.87 -7.41
N GLN A 666 24.30 21.54 -7.34
CA GLN A 666 23.12 20.76 -7.76
C GLN A 666 21.83 21.17 -7.03
N GLN A 667 21.95 21.70 -5.81
CA GLN A 667 20.83 22.03 -4.91
C GLN A 667 20.63 23.53 -4.71
N TRP A 668 21.45 24.37 -5.33
CA TRP A 668 21.38 25.82 -5.20
C TRP A 668 20.04 26.39 -5.68
N ASP A 669 19.65 27.52 -5.12
CA ASP A 669 18.78 28.48 -5.79
C ASP A 669 19.60 29.62 -6.45
N ASP A 670 18.93 30.55 -7.13
CA ASP A 670 19.62 31.70 -7.76
C ASP A 670 20.29 32.62 -6.71
N GLY A 671 19.81 32.62 -5.47
CA GLY A 671 20.40 33.36 -4.35
C GLY A 671 21.71 32.75 -3.88
N ASP A 672 21.78 31.42 -3.75
CA ASP A 672 23.01 30.68 -3.44
C ASP A 672 24.07 30.93 -4.52
N ARG A 673 23.67 30.93 -5.80
CA ARG A 673 24.56 31.26 -6.91
C ARG A 673 25.10 32.69 -6.81
N ALA A 674 24.25 33.67 -6.49
CA ALA A 674 24.68 35.05 -6.29
C ALA A 674 25.63 35.19 -5.09
N ARG A 675 25.35 34.47 -3.99
CA ARG A 675 26.19 34.43 -2.81
C ARG A 675 27.58 33.87 -3.13
N TYR A 676 27.66 32.77 -3.88
CA TYR A 676 28.94 32.21 -4.33
C TYR A 676 29.81 33.28 -5.01
N SER A 677 29.23 34.08 -5.92
CA SER A 677 30.01 35.09 -6.66
C SER A 677 30.56 36.21 -5.77
N VAL A 678 29.88 36.55 -4.67
CA VAL A 678 30.36 37.55 -3.70
C VAL A 678 31.45 36.95 -2.83
N GLU A 679 31.17 35.79 -2.21
CA GLU A 679 32.09 35.10 -1.31
C GLU A 679 33.39 34.68 -2.02
N LEU A 680 33.30 34.25 -3.29
CA LEU A 680 34.48 33.91 -4.08
C LEU A 680 35.43 35.09 -4.21
N ARG A 681 34.94 36.30 -4.48
CA ARG A 681 35.80 37.49 -4.62
C ARG A 681 36.49 37.83 -3.31
N GLU A 682 35.74 37.85 -2.20
CA GLU A 682 36.29 38.16 -0.88
C GLU A 682 37.33 37.13 -0.43
N LEU A 683 37.06 35.84 -0.65
CA LEU A 683 37.98 34.77 -0.33
C LEU A 683 39.20 34.75 -1.26
N ALA A 684 39.02 35.02 -2.55
CA ALA A 684 40.12 35.06 -3.51
C ALA A 684 41.09 36.20 -3.22
N ASP A 685 40.59 37.41 -2.92
CA ASP A 685 41.45 38.53 -2.51
C ASP A 685 42.25 38.19 -1.25
N THR A 686 41.61 37.53 -0.28
CA THR A 686 42.27 37.12 0.95
C THR A 686 43.28 35.99 0.71
N PHE A 687 42.96 35.04 -0.16
CA PHE A 687 43.86 33.97 -0.57
C PHE A 687 45.12 34.54 -1.23
N LEU A 688 44.97 35.41 -2.23
CA LEU A 688 46.10 36.01 -2.95
C LEU A 688 46.99 36.83 -2.01
N ARG A 689 46.39 37.59 -1.07
CA ARG A 689 47.14 38.33 -0.05
C ARG A 689 48.00 37.41 0.83
N LEU A 690 47.45 36.28 1.28
CA LEU A 690 48.19 35.33 2.11
C LEU A 690 49.20 34.51 1.33
N GLU A 691 48.88 34.15 0.09
CA GLU A 691 49.80 33.45 -0.80
C GLU A 691 51.07 34.29 -1.02
N TRP A 692 50.92 35.59 -1.31
CA TRP A 692 52.06 36.49 -1.48
C TRP A 692 52.86 36.64 -0.19
N LEU A 693 52.19 36.77 0.96
CA LEU A 693 52.86 36.84 2.27
C LEU A 693 53.67 35.57 2.57
N ASN A 694 53.14 34.39 2.25
CA ASN A 694 53.79 33.11 2.52
C ASN A 694 54.90 32.78 1.50
N ALA A 695 54.74 33.18 0.23
CA ALA A 695 55.79 33.07 -0.77
C ALA A 695 57.06 33.84 -0.34
N ASP A 696 56.90 35.05 0.21
CA ASP A 696 58.01 35.85 0.72
C ASP A 696 58.59 35.35 2.05
N LEU A 697 57.77 34.73 2.91
CA LEU A 697 58.28 34.04 4.11
C LEU A 697 59.16 32.83 3.76
N ARG A 698 58.93 32.20 2.60
CA ARG A 698 59.73 31.07 2.08
C ARG A 698 60.97 31.50 1.31
N THR A 699 61.02 32.73 0.81
CA THR A 699 62.23 33.33 0.20
C THR A 699 63.11 34.07 1.20
N LYS A 700 62.85 33.95 2.52
CA LYS A 700 63.78 34.36 3.58
C LYS A 700 65.14 33.66 3.42
N THR A 701 66.02 34.28 2.65
CA THR A 701 67.46 34.21 2.83
C THR A 701 67.82 35.14 3.99
N ASP A 702 68.68 34.69 4.90
CA ASP A 702 69.13 35.48 6.06
C ASP A 702 69.70 36.84 5.58
N GLY A 703 69.12 37.97 6.03
CA GLY A 703 69.70 39.30 5.80
C GLY A 703 68.75 40.51 5.70
N PHE A 704 67.43 40.34 5.57
CA PHE A 704 66.48 41.46 5.50
C PHE A 704 65.12 41.17 6.17
N ASP A 705 64.42 42.23 6.57
CA ASP A 705 63.04 42.20 7.03
C ASP A 705 62.13 42.86 5.99
N ALA A 706 61.04 42.19 5.61
CA ALA A 706 60.11 42.71 4.62
C ALA A 706 58.85 43.29 5.29
N LEU A 707 58.48 44.54 4.96
CA LEU A 707 57.27 45.20 5.46
C LEU A 707 56.29 45.46 4.31
N ARG A 708 55.03 45.04 4.50
CA ARG A 708 53.93 45.38 3.57
C ARG A 708 53.41 46.77 3.89
N VAL A 709 53.41 47.65 2.90
CA VAL A 709 52.81 48.98 2.96
C VAL A 709 51.61 49.00 2.02
N ALA A 710 50.42 49.26 2.56
CA ALA A 710 49.20 49.45 1.79
C ALA A 710 48.71 50.88 2.00
N VAL A 711 48.61 51.63 0.90
CA VAL A 711 48.13 53.01 0.91
C VAL A 711 46.82 53.04 0.14
N THR A 712 45.73 53.36 0.83
CA THR A 712 44.43 53.62 0.20
C THR A 712 44.26 55.13 0.10
N ARG A 713 44.20 55.64 -1.13
CA ARG A 713 44.01 57.08 -1.38
C ARG A 713 42.52 57.44 -1.29
N SER A 714 42.25 58.74 -1.14
CA SER A 714 40.87 59.26 -1.02
C SER A 714 40.00 59.02 -2.27
N ASP A 715 40.60 58.68 -3.40
CA ASP A 715 39.94 58.25 -4.64
C ASP A 715 39.54 56.76 -4.65
N GLY A 716 39.86 56.02 -3.58
CA GLY A 716 39.59 54.59 -3.43
C GLY A 716 40.62 53.67 -4.07
N ASN A 717 41.67 54.21 -4.70
CA ASN A 717 42.76 53.39 -5.25
C ASN A 717 43.66 52.88 -4.11
N GLU A 718 43.78 51.55 -4.00
CA GLU A 718 44.70 50.88 -3.08
C GLU A 718 46.01 50.53 -3.81
N HIS A 719 47.11 51.12 -3.37
CA HIS A 719 48.45 50.74 -3.80
C HIS A 719 49.13 49.93 -2.71
N VAL A 720 49.42 48.66 -3.02
CA VAL A 720 50.10 47.74 -2.11
C VAL A 720 51.51 47.49 -2.61
N ARG A 721 52.50 47.76 -1.77
CA ARG A 721 53.91 47.49 -2.05
C ARG A 721 54.56 46.78 -0.88
N LEU A 722 55.53 45.95 -1.21
CA LEU A 722 56.33 45.24 -0.23
C LEU A 722 57.73 45.87 -0.26
N VAL A 723 58.19 46.37 0.89
CA VAL A 723 59.45 47.11 1.00
C VAL A 723 60.42 46.25 1.80
N PRO A 724 61.47 45.69 1.16
CA PRO A 724 62.53 45.00 1.89
C PRO A 724 63.39 46.03 2.63
N ILE A 725 63.64 45.78 3.92
CA ILE A 725 64.58 46.54 4.74
C ILE A 725 65.71 45.61 5.12
N ASP A 726 66.86 45.80 4.47
CA ASP A 726 68.11 45.10 4.79
C ASP A 726 68.49 45.33 6.27
N HIS A 727 68.85 44.25 6.98
CA HIS A 727 69.21 44.31 8.41
C HIS A 727 70.45 45.18 8.66
N GLY A 728 71.38 45.26 7.70
CA GLY A 728 72.54 46.14 7.77
C GLY A 728 72.20 47.62 7.58
N LEU A 729 71.13 47.94 6.84
CA LEU A 729 70.67 49.32 6.63
C LEU A 729 69.66 49.79 7.68
N ARG A 730 68.98 48.86 8.37
CA ARG A 730 67.94 49.18 9.36
C ARG A 730 68.37 50.19 10.43
N PRO A 731 69.51 50.03 11.15
CA PRO A 731 69.88 50.97 12.22
C PRO A 731 70.08 52.40 11.70
N GLY A 732 70.60 52.54 10.47
CA GLY A 732 70.77 53.84 9.83
C GLY A 732 69.43 54.50 9.45
N LEU A 733 68.49 53.69 8.95
CA LEU A 733 67.14 54.16 8.62
C LEU A 733 66.34 54.53 9.86
N GLU A 734 66.42 53.74 10.94
CA GLU A 734 65.77 54.04 12.22
C GLU A 734 66.25 55.37 12.80
N ALA A 735 67.56 55.64 12.77
CA ALA A 735 68.12 56.92 13.22
C ALA A 735 67.71 58.12 12.34
N ILE A 736 67.38 57.90 11.06
CA ILE A 736 66.80 58.95 10.19
C ILE A 736 65.35 59.20 10.57
N VAL A 737 64.57 58.13 10.79
CA VAL A 737 63.16 58.24 11.20
C VAL A 737 63.04 58.93 12.55
N GLU A 738 63.87 58.58 13.54
CA GLU A 738 63.88 59.23 14.86
C GLU A 738 64.16 60.73 14.77
N ARG A 739 65.16 61.14 13.98
CA ARG A 739 65.45 62.56 13.75
C ARG A 739 64.30 63.28 13.05
N ALA A 740 63.72 62.68 12.01
CA ALA A 740 62.60 63.27 11.31
C ALA A 740 61.35 63.43 12.21
N VAL A 741 61.08 62.45 13.07
CA VAL A 741 60.01 62.54 14.07
C VAL A 741 60.31 63.66 15.08
N GLN A 742 61.55 63.76 15.57
CA GLN A 742 61.96 64.80 16.52
C GLN A 742 61.85 66.22 15.92
N GLU A 743 62.31 66.42 14.69
CA GLU A 743 62.15 67.70 13.97
C GLU A 743 60.67 68.06 13.72
N ALA A 744 59.83 67.06 13.45
CA ALA A 744 58.39 67.26 13.33
C ALA A 744 57.72 67.57 14.68
N GLN A 745 58.23 67.06 15.81
CA GLN A 745 57.76 67.41 17.14
C GLN A 745 58.08 68.87 17.51
N GLU A 746 59.21 69.41 17.03
CA GLU A 746 59.57 70.82 17.22
C GLU A 746 58.57 71.79 16.53
N GLN A 747 57.77 71.29 15.58
CA GLN A 747 56.66 72.04 14.96
C GLN A 747 55.37 72.01 15.80
N GLY A 748 55.42 71.47 17.03
CA GLY A 748 54.29 71.45 17.97
C GLY A 748 53.39 70.21 17.87
N LEU A 749 53.83 69.16 17.16
CA LEU A 749 53.11 67.89 17.07
C LEU A 749 53.53 66.94 18.21
N GLY A 750 52.57 66.17 18.75
CA GLY A 750 52.89 65.03 19.62
C GLY A 750 53.59 63.92 18.83
N GLU A 751 54.42 63.10 19.49
CA GLU A 751 55.26 62.07 18.82
C GLU A 751 54.49 61.15 17.88
N ALA A 752 53.35 60.61 18.34
CA ALA A 752 52.50 59.73 17.53
C ALA A 752 51.91 60.47 16.31
N THR A 753 51.45 61.72 16.51
CA THR A 753 50.88 62.54 15.45
C THR A 753 51.93 62.98 14.42
N ALA A 754 53.15 63.26 14.86
CA ALA A 754 54.29 63.55 13.99
C ALA A 754 54.63 62.33 13.12
N ARG A 755 54.64 61.13 13.72
CA ARG A 755 54.90 59.88 13.00
C ARG A 755 53.82 59.58 11.96
N ASP A 756 52.54 59.70 12.33
CA ASP A 756 51.41 59.45 11.43
C ASP A 756 51.38 60.45 10.26
N ALA A 757 51.68 61.73 10.52
CA ALA A 757 51.76 62.77 9.50
C ALA A 757 52.90 62.50 8.50
N LEU A 758 54.07 62.07 8.98
CA LEU A 758 55.20 61.69 8.12
C LEU A 758 54.88 60.47 7.26
N ILE A 759 54.22 59.45 7.81
CA ILE A 759 53.78 58.26 7.06
C ILE A 759 52.80 58.67 5.95
N ALA A 760 51.81 59.52 6.27
CA ALA A 760 50.84 60.00 5.30
C ALA A 760 51.49 60.81 4.16
N LEU A 761 52.43 61.70 4.47
CA LEU A 761 53.15 62.51 3.47
C LEU A 761 54.07 61.67 2.58
N LEU A 762 54.78 60.69 3.15
CA LEU A 762 55.61 59.75 2.39
C LEU A 762 54.76 58.85 1.46
N ALA A 763 53.54 58.53 1.86
CA ALA A 763 52.59 57.76 1.08
C ALA A 763 51.93 58.56 -0.08
N ASP A 764 51.90 59.90 0.02
CA ASP A 764 51.28 60.81 -0.97
C ASP A 764 52.28 61.36 -2.02
N ALA A 765 53.59 61.14 -1.84
CA ALA A 765 54.61 61.64 -2.77
C ALA A 765 54.48 61.01 -4.18
N PRO A 766 54.60 61.80 -5.27
CA PRO A 766 54.57 61.28 -6.64
C PRO A 766 55.83 60.46 -6.94
N GLU A 767 55.66 59.28 -7.52
CA GLU A 767 56.77 58.37 -7.83
C GLU A 767 57.72 58.96 -8.88
N GLY A 768 59.02 59.01 -8.55
CA GLY A 768 60.07 59.15 -9.57
C GLY A 768 60.34 57.80 -10.27
N PRO A 769 61.00 57.79 -11.44
CA PRO A 769 61.23 56.57 -12.22
C PRO A 769 62.16 55.60 -11.48
N THR A 770 61.63 54.45 -11.06
CA THR A 770 62.39 53.40 -10.37
C THR A 770 63.16 52.54 -11.38
N THR A 771 64.50 52.60 -11.35
CA THR A 771 65.37 51.66 -12.07
C THR A 771 65.31 50.31 -11.36
N ALA A 772 64.81 49.28 -12.05
CA ALA A 772 64.77 47.91 -11.52
C ALA A 772 66.20 47.39 -11.30
N ILE A 773 66.54 47.04 -10.05
CA ILE A 773 67.75 46.25 -9.74
C ILE A 773 67.39 44.79 -9.97
N LEU A 774 67.92 44.22 -11.05
CA LEU A 774 67.89 42.78 -11.32
C LEU A 774 68.89 42.07 -10.39
N LEU A 775 68.39 41.16 -9.54
CA LEU A 775 69.21 40.19 -8.81
C LEU A 775 69.04 38.83 -9.49
N SER A 776 70.06 38.40 -10.23
CA SER A 776 70.18 37.03 -10.76
C SER A 776 70.81 36.12 -9.70
N PRO A 777 70.38 34.85 -9.51
CA PRO A 777 71.06 33.92 -8.61
C PRO A 777 72.25 33.24 -9.32
N GLU A 778 73.43 33.31 -8.70
CA GLU A 778 74.62 32.55 -9.09
C GLU A 778 74.42 31.05 -8.84
N THR A 779 74.63 30.23 -9.87
CA THR A 779 74.85 28.77 -9.77
C THR A 779 76.22 28.50 -9.13
N GLN A 780 76.24 27.87 -7.96
CA GLN A 780 77.44 27.26 -7.39
C GLN A 780 77.43 25.73 -7.57
N ASP A 781 78.46 25.29 -8.29
CA ASP A 781 79.05 23.95 -8.41
C ASP A 781 78.70 22.93 -7.31
N ARG A 782 78.17 21.78 -7.72
CA ARG A 782 78.31 20.51 -6.99
C ARG A 782 79.42 19.68 -7.62
N ARG A 783 80.55 19.61 -6.89
CA ARG A 783 81.69 18.74 -7.18
C ARG A 783 81.31 17.26 -7.05
N GLU A 784 81.90 16.50 -7.97
CA GLU A 784 82.06 15.05 -8.00
C GLU A 784 82.65 14.50 -6.69
N LEU A 785 82.22 13.29 -6.31
CA LEU A 785 83.02 12.27 -5.63
C LEU A 785 82.33 10.90 -5.83
N GLY A 786 82.89 10.07 -6.73
CA GLY A 786 82.78 8.61 -6.64
C GLY A 786 83.56 8.12 -5.41
N SER A 787 83.46 6.90 -4.90
CA SER A 787 83.09 5.60 -5.49
C SER A 787 82.91 4.59 -4.35
N THR A 788 82.24 3.46 -4.67
CA THR A 788 82.49 2.05 -4.27
C THR A 788 81.25 1.30 -3.75
N ASN A 789 80.80 0.36 -4.58
CA ASN A 789 80.00 -0.85 -4.30
C ASN A 789 80.82 -1.85 -3.42
N PRO A 790 80.28 -2.96 -2.84
CA PRO A 790 79.35 -3.89 -3.51
C PRO A 790 78.26 -4.60 -2.66
N GLU A 791 77.33 -5.23 -3.40
CA GLU A 791 76.57 -6.49 -3.17
C GLU A 791 76.10 -6.89 -1.76
N GLU A 792 74.79 -7.11 -1.59
CA GLU A 792 74.18 -8.45 -1.38
C GLU A 792 72.63 -8.37 -1.22
N ASP A 793 71.96 -9.16 -2.06
CA ASP A 793 70.83 -10.08 -1.82
C ASP A 793 69.49 -9.73 -1.13
N ALA A 794 68.46 -10.25 -1.82
CA ALA A 794 67.28 -10.98 -1.32
C ALA A 794 65.96 -10.25 -0.93
N SER A 795 64.97 -10.51 -1.80
CA SER A 795 63.64 -11.09 -1.49
C SER A 795 62.47 -10.20 -1.02
N SER A 796 61.49 -10.09 -1.91
CA SER A 796 60.03 -10.33 -1.74
C SER A 796 59.32 -9.90 -0.45
N GLY A 797 58.33 -9.02 -0.62
CA GLY A 797 57.19 -8.75 0.25
C GLY A 797 56.20 -7.86 -0.48
#